data_AF-A0A3E2YTY0-F1
#
_entry.id   AF-A0A3E2YTY0-F1
#
_cell.length_a   1.000
_cell.length_b   1.000
_cell.length_c   1.000
_cell.angle_alpha   90.00
_cell.angle_beta   90.00
_cell.angle_gamma   90.00
#
_symmetry.space_group_name_H-M   'P 1'
#
loop_
_entity.id
_entity.type
_entity.pdbx_description
1 polymer ?
#
loop_
_entity_poly.entity_id
_entity_poly.type
_entity_poly.pdbx_seq_one_letter_code
_entity_poly.pdbx_strand_id
1 'polypeptide(L)'
;MTIRLLRERRARLAAVPLALALALGMSPLATPAAAAAAPAAKPAQGTAPADAGTGDRHVQRNPLPLDERAPLPAVRDELRRDYDEPDGGQRGTAPSTRGRAAMAACVTSDFTSRTGSALVQQIKASSTDCVNTLFNLTGNDAYQAFREAQMTSVAYALRDDAATYDGTNRTGTAQLVLYLRAGYYVHWYYPSTVGTYGSGLRTAIRAGLDAFFANSRSGDVSDANGEVLAEAVTLIDSAEENARYLYVVKRLLNSYDSSYNSSWWMLNAVNNGYLVLFRGHQVPDFVTTVTADPSVLDTLYAFASGHRSLLGTDQGYLVSNAGRELGRFLQHTALQAKARPLARGLLDLSAITGPTAALWVGVAEMTDYYDRANCAYYGTCDLQARLAAAVLPITYTCGTSIRLRAQQMTSAELDRACASMRDQDAYFHSVVADPGPVANDRNTTLEVVVFDSSTDYQTYGGPMFGIDTNNGGMYLEGDPAATGNQPRFIAYEAEWLRPTFEIWNLNHEYTHYLDGRFDMYGDFTANISTPTIWWIEGFAEYVSYSYRKQTYQAAVTEAGKKTYALRTLFDTTYDHDTTRVYRWGYLAVRYMLQSHRADMTTLLGHYRAGNWAAARTLLTSTIGSRYDTDWYAWLATCAAGDCAGGTNPPANQAPVAAFTAATSGLTATFTDQSTDGDGSIASRAWTFGDGTTSTAANPTKTYRAAGTYPVTLTVTDNKGATGTTSRNVTVTGGATPLPECTGSDIRTLGRNCQRGNLQATAGNLYHLYLYVPAGTTSLKITSSGGTGDADLYYSSTGWATTTSYTRRSVDTGNGETITVSNPAAGYHYVSLHARQAFTGVTVTSEY
;
A
#
# COMPACT_ATOMS: atom_id res chain seq x y z
N MET A 1 -22.91 5.50 6.26
CA MET A 1 -22.14 6.03 7.41
C MET A 1 -22.28 5.19 8.70
N THR A 2 -23.27 4.28 8.78
CA THR A 2 -23.62 3.50 9.99
C THR A 2 -22.79 2.22 10.23
N ILE A 3 -21.84 1.87 9.34
CA ILE A 3 -21.04 0.62 9.42
C ILE A 3 -19.70 0.80 10.21
N ARG A 4 -19.40 2.01 10.69
CA ARG A 4 -18.05 2.40 11.15
C ARG A 4 -17.63 2.03 12.60
N LEU A 5 -18.41 1.32 13.41
CA LEU A 5 -18.20 1.23 14.88
C LEU A 5 -17.47 -0.03 15.42
N LEU A 6 -16.71 -0.77 14.60
CA LEU A 6 -16.34 -2.18 14.91
C LEU A 6 -14.94 -2.45 15.52
N ARG A 7 -13.93 -1.59 15.34
CA ARG A 7 -12.53 -2.06 15.37
C ARG A 7 -11.82 -2.28 16.73
N GLU A 8 -12.28 -1.76 17.89
CA GLU A 8 -11.36 -1.65 19.06
C GLU A 8 -11.72 -2.36 20.39
N ARG A 9 -12.89 -2.99 20.56
CA ARG A 9 -13.24 -3.56 21.90
C ARG A 9 -12.52 -4.88 22.26
N ARG A 10 -11.94 -5.64 21.32
CA ARG A 10 -11.36 -6.98 21.63
C ARG A 10 -9.90 -6.99 22.09
N ALA A 11 -9.13 -5.91 21.94
CA ALA A 11 -7.73 -5.89 22.35
C ALA A 11 -7.50 -5.85 23.88
N ARG A 12 -8.55 -5.87 24.72
CA ARG A 12 -8.43 -5.66 26.19
C ARG A 12 -8.86 -6.83 27.08
N LEU A 13 -9.12 -8.02 26.53
CA LEU A 13 -9.45 -9.21 27.32
C LEU A 13 -8.66 -10.44 26.83
N ALA A 14 -7.33 -10.41 26.96
CA ALA A 14 -6.51 -11.60 26.93
C ALA A 14 -5.84 -11.78 28.29
N ALA A 15 -6.38 -12.71 29.08
CA ALA A 15 -5.88 -13.08 30.39
C ALA A 15 -4.55 -13.86 30.27
N VAL A 16 -3.55 -13.45 31.04
CA VAL A 16 -2.31 -14.20 31.25
C VAL A 16 -2.50 -15.09 32.48
N PRO A 17 -2.27 -16.42 32.41
CA PRO A 17 -2.21 -17.26 33.59
C PRO A 17 -0.75 -17.33 34.07
N LEU A 18 -0.51 -17.11 35.37
CA LEU A 18 0.73 -17.56 35.99
C LEU A 18 0.43 -18.16 37.37
N ALA A 19 0.78 -19.43 37.51
CA ALA A 19 0.78 -20.18 38.75
C ALA A 19 2.15 -20.07 39.44
N LEU A 20 2.18 -19.94 40.77
CA LEU A 20 3.05 -20.75 41.66
C LEU A 20 2.71 -20.53 43.15
N ALA A 21 3.03 -21.55 43.95
CA ALA A 21 2.56 -21.83 45.31
C ALA A 21 3.59 -21.52 46.42
N LEU A 22 3.12 -21.76 47.66
CA LEU A 22 3.77 -21.83 49.00
C LEU A 22 3.92 -20.52 49.80
N ALA A 23 3.85 -20.47 51.13
CA ALA A 23 3.15 -21.21 52.21
C ALA A 23 3.46 -20.47 53.54
N LEU A 24 2.57 -20.61 54.54
CA LEU A 24 2.76 -20.47 56.01
C LEU A 24 2.65 -19.07 56.68
N GLY A 25 1.75 -18.99 57.68
CA GLY A 25 1.80 -18.05 58.82
C GLY A 25 0.43 -17.67 59.42
N MET A 26 0.18 -17.99 60.69
CA MET A 26 -1.13 -17.98 61.39
C MET A 26 -1.52 -16.62 62.03
N SER A 27 -2.82 -16.24 61.91
CA SER A 27 -3.78 -15.59 62.87
C SER A 27 -3.44 -14.27 63.65
N PRO A 28 -4.45 -13.54 64.20
CA PRO A 28 -5.63 -12.90 63.61
C PRO A 28 -5.80 -11.41 64.05
N LEU A 29 -6.93 -10.79 63.64
CA LEU A 29 -7.52 -9.50 64.09
C LEU A 29 -7.06 -8.21 63.39
N ALA A 30 -7.93 -7.68 62.53
CA ALA A 30 -8.69 -6.43 62.74
C ALA A 30 -9.17 -5.90 61.38
N THR A 31 -10.49 -5.83 61.19
CA THR A 31 -11.07 -5.02 60.10
C THR A 31 -10.94 -3.55 60.45
N PRO A 32 -10.51 -2.71 59.49
CA PRO A 32 -11.38 -1.60 59.12
C PRO A 32 -11.42 -1.33 57.60
N ALA A 33 -12.63 -0.96 57.16
CA ALA A 33 -13.00 -0.16 55.99
C ALA A 33 -12.10 -0.22 54.73
N ALA A 34 -12.58 -0.90 53.69
CA ALA A 34 -12.03 -0.80 52.34
C ALA A 34 -12.27 0.61 51.76
N ALA A 35 -11.20 1.40 51.70
CA ALA A 35 -11.12 2.55 50.82
C ALA A 35 -11.14 2.05 49.36
N ALA A 36 -12.04 2.59 48.55
CA ALA A 36 -12.11 2.32 47.12
C ALA A 36 -10.77 2.69 46.47
N ALA A 37 -10.10 1.69 45.90
CA ALA A 37 -8.88 1.89 45.14
C ALA A 37 -9.18 2.78 43.92
N ALA A 38 -8.47 3.90 43.82
CA ALA A 38 -8.45 4.72 42.62
C ALA A 38 -7.92 3.88 41.43
N PRO A 39 -8.57 3.92 40.25
CA PRO A 39 -8.07 3.21 39.09
C PRO A 39 -6.71 3.76 38.67
N ALA A 40 -5.79 2.84 38.38
CA ALA A 40 -4.40 3.10 38.01
C ALA A 40 -4.27 4.09 36.85
N ALA A 41 -3.31 5.00 36.98
CA ALA A 41 -2.95 5.98 35.96
C ALA A 41 -2.54 5.29 34.64
N LYS A 42 -3.11 5.78 33.53
CA LYS A 42 -2.75 5.39 32.16
C LYS A 42 -1.31 5.82 31.82
N PRO A 43 -0.52 5.02 31.08
CA PRO A 43 0.69 5.52 30.44
C PRO A 43 0.31 6.55 29.38
N ALA A 44 0.99 7.69 29.38
CA ALA A 44 0.92 8.68 28.31
C ALA A 44 1.76 8.20 27.12
N GLN A 45 1.15 8.01 25.95
CA GLN A 45 1.84 7.90 24.67
C GLN A 45 0.87 7.94 23.48
N GLY A 46 1.29 8.65 22.42
CA GLY A 46 0.81 8.50 21.05
C GLY A 46 -0.26 9.49 20.63
N THR A 47 0.12 10.45 19.78
CA THR A 47 -0.81 11.18 18.91
C THR A 47 -1.70 10.19 18.16
N ALA A 48 -3.00 10.21 18.46
CA ALA A 48 -4.00 9.33 17.85
C ALA A 48 -4.43 9.84 16.45
N PRO A 49 -4.87 8.95 15.55
CA PRO A 49 -5.07 9.24 14.12
C PRO A 49 -6.22 10.22 13.90
N ALA A 50 -6.06 11.10 12.92
CA ALA A 50 -7.14 11.92 12.41
C ALA A 50 -7.94 11.10 11.39
N ASP A 51 -9.25 11.10 11.59
CA ASP A 51 -10.34 10.83 10.64
C ASP A 51 -10.90 9.41 10.43
N ALA A 52 -12.23 9.41 10.27
CA ALA A 52 -13.01 8.70 9.28
C ALA A 52 -12.34 7.57 8.46
N GLY A 53 -12.01 6.42 9.07
CA GLY A 53 -11.58 5.23 8.35
C GLY A 53 -12.62 4.70 7.36
N THR A 54 -12.41 4.97 6.08
CA THR A 54 -12.80 4.15 4.92
C THR A 54 -11.90 2.89 4.82
N GLY A 55 -11.37 2.42 5.96
CA GLY A 55 -10.25 1.49 6.06
C GLY A 55 -10.45 0.19 5.30
N ASP A 56 -9.41 -0.19 4.56
CA ASP A 56 -9.18 -1.49 3.93
C ASP A 56 -10.30 -1.99 3.00
N ARG A 57 -10.83 -1.13 2.14
CA ARG A 57 -11.92 -1.56 1.24
C ARG A 57 -11.48 -2.35 0.02
N HIS A 58 -10.25 -2.15 -0.45
CA HIS A 58 -9.74 -2.73 -1.71
C HIS A 58 -8.59 -3.70 -1.50
N VAL A 59 -7.90 -3.61 -0.36
CA VAL A 59 -6.85 -4.55 0.00
C VAL A 59 -7.02 -4.96 1.45
N GLN A 60 -7.00 -6.27 1.73
CA GLN A 60 -7.04 -6.80 3.09
C GLN A 60 -6.03 -7.91 3.29
N ARG A 61 -5.51 -7.98 4.52
CA ARG A 61 -4.67 -9.09 4.99
C ARG A 61 -5.49 -10.36 5.24
N ASN A 62 -6.58 -10.23 6.02
CA ASN A 62 -7.35 -11.37 6.52
C ASN A 62 -8.84 -11.20 6.24
N PRO A 63 -9.57 -12.32 6.06
CA PRO A 63 -11.02 -12.30 6.05
C PRO A 63 -11.62 -11.64 7.30
N LEU A 64 -12.55 -10.72 7.11
CA LEU A 64 -13.45 -10.17 8.11
C LEU A 64 -14.27 -11.29 8.80
N PRO A 65 -14.12 -11.43 10.13
CA PRO A 65 -14.96 -12.31 10.93
C PRO A 65 -16.45 -11.96 10.81
N LEU A 66 -17.34 -12.96 10.95
CA LEU A 66 -18.77 -12.76 10.71
C LEU A 66 -19.45 -11.85 11.76
N ASP A 67 -18.91 -11.80 12.97
CA ASP A 67 -19.34 -10.87 14.02
C ASP A 67 -19.01 -9.40 13.70
N GLU A 68 -18.11 -9.16 12.74
CA GLU A 68 -17.77 -7.83 12.25
C GLU A 68 -18.52 -7.46 10.96
N ARG A 69 -19.25 -8.39 10.34
CA ARG A 69 -20.04 -8.09 9.13
C ARG A 69 -21.44 -7.58 9.50
N ALA A 70 -21.60 -6.26 9.37
CA ALA A 70 -22.87 -5.57 9.57
C ALA A 70 -23.94 -5.99 8.53
N PRO A 71 -25.24 -5.84 8.84
CA PRO A 71 -26.35 -6.01 7.88
C PRO A 71 -26.09 -5.30 6.55
N LEU A 72 -26.59 -5.88 5.45
CA LEU A 72 -26.44 -5.31 4.12
C LEU A 72 -27.05 -3.89 4.08
N PRO A 73 -26.33 -2.91 3.49
CA PRO A 73 -26.83 -1.55 3.40
C PRO A 73 -28.01 -1.45 2.44
N ALA A 74 -28.88 -0.46 2.66
CA ALA A 74 -29.97 -0.13 1.74
C ALA A 74 -29.47 0.52 0.43
N VAL A 75 -28.28 1.10 0.47
CA VAL A 75 -27.64 1.78 -0.67
C VAL A 75 -26.65 0.83 -1.33
N ARG A 76 -26.74 0.70 -2.65
CA ARG A 76 -25.81 -0.08 -3.47
C ARG A 76 -24.83 0.78 -4.27
N ASP A 77 -24.89 2.11 -4.12
CA ASP A 77 -24.06 3.05 -4.86
C ASP A 77 -22.57 2.76 -4.68
N GLU A 78 -22.14 2.31 -3.50
CA GLU A 78 -20.75 1.97 -3.22
C GLU A 78 -20.24 0.75 -4.03
N LEU A 79 -21.14 -0.08 -4.60
CA LEU A 79 -20.78 -1.14 -5.56
C LEU A 79 -20.56 -0.60 -6.97
N ARG A 80 -21.27 0.47 -7.33
CA ARG A 80 -21.27 1.01 -8.69
C ARG A 80 -20.45 2.29 -8.79
N ARG A 81 -19.93 2.75 -7.64
CA ARG A 81 -19.16 3.96 -7.54
C ARG A 81 -17.90 3.77 -8.35
N ASP A 82 -17.91 4.43 -9.49
CA ASP A 82 -16.68 4.74 -10.20
C ASP A 82 -15.86 5.64 -9.25
N TYR A 83 -14.65 5.20 -8.86
CA TYR A 83 -13.75 6.04 -8.08
C TYR A 83 -13.41 7.34 -8.83
N ASP A 84 -13.69 7.34 -10.13
CA ASP A 84 -13.44 8.41 -11.08
C ASP A 84 -14.61 9.39 -11.19
N GLU A 85 -15.79 9.05 -10.69
CA GLU A 85 -16.88 10.01 -10.53
C GLU A 85 -16.62 10.89 -9.29
N PRO A 86 -16.60 12.24 -9.42
CA PRO A 86 -16.54 13.11 -8.25
C PRO A 86 -17.67 12.78 -7.29
N ASP A 87 -17.42 12.91 -5.98
CA ASP A 87 -18.40 12.74 -4.87
C ASP A 87 -19.76 13.46 -5.06
N GLY A 88 -19.92 14.26 -6.14
CA GLY A 88 -21.16 14.89 -6.59
C GLY A 88 -22.01 14.08 -7.59
N GLY A 89 -21.53 12.98 -8.16
CA GLY A 89 -22.32 12.05 -8.98
C GLY A 89 -22.50 10.73 -8.22
N GLN A 90 -23.73 10.29 -7.99
CA GLN A 90 -24.02 9.00 -7.35
C GLN A 90 -23.65 8.81 -5.87
N ARG A 91 -23.77 9.84 -5.02
CA ARG A 91 -24.66 9.56 -3.88
C ARG A 91 -26.05 9.58 -4.49
N GLY A 92 -26.78 8.47 -4.41
CA GLY A 92 -28.23 8.47 -4.40
C GLY A 92 -28.63 9.50 -3.35
N THR A 93 -28.74 10.73 -3.80
CA THR A 93 -29.06 11.87 -2.97
C THR A 93 -30.40 11.51 -2.38
N ALA A 94 -30.45 11.38 -1.05
CA ALA A 94 -31.72 11.23 -0.35
C ALA A 94 -32.69 12.23 -0.98
N PRO A 95 -33.90 11.83 -1.42
CA PRO A 95 -34.73 12.66 -2.30
C PRO A 95 -34.96 14.09 -1.78
N SER A 96 -34.86 14.31 -0.46
CA SER A 96 -34.90 15.62 0.22
C SER A 96 -33.80 16.62 -0.16
N THR A 97 -32.75 16.22 -0.89
CA THR A 97 -31.63 17.07 -1.32
C THR A 97 -31.75 17.59 -2.76
N ARG A 98 -32.69 17.07 -3.57
CA ARG A 98 -32.93 17.58 -4.93
C ARG A 98 -33.74 18.88 -4.89
N GLY A 99 -33.07 20.01 -5.06
CA GLY A 99 -33.72 21.30 -5.38
C GLY A 99 -33.59 22.43 -4.36
N ARG A 100 -32.63 22.39 -3.42
CA ARG A 100 -32.37 23.54 -2.52
C ARG A 100 -31.32 24.48 -3.12
N ALA A 101 -31.63 25.78 -3.11
CA ALA A 101 -30.77 26.85 -3.60
C ALA A 101 -29.39 26.88 -2.89
N ALA A 102 -28.38 27.47 -3.54
CA ALA A 102 -27.03 27.63 -3.03
C ALA A 102 -27.03 28.10 -1.56
N MET A 103 -26.60 27.22 -0.67
CA MET A 103 -26.67 27.36 0.78
C MET A 103 -25.58 28.28 1.34
N ALA A 104 -25.87 28.95 2.46
CA ALA A 104 -24.85 29.56 3.30
C ALA A 104 -23.84 28.49 3.78
N ALA A 105 -22.56 28.86 3.88
CA ALA A 105 -21.52 27.96 4.36
C ALA A 105 -21.84 27.43 5.76
N CYS A 106 -21.67 26.12 5.98
CA CYS A 106 -21.77 25.54 7.31
C CYS A 106 -20.51 25.93 8.12
N VAL A 107 -20.66 26.83 9.10
CA VAL A 107 -19.52 27.33 9.87
C VAL A 107 -19.44 26.59 11.21
N THR A 108 -18.36 25.86 11.46
CA THR A 108 -18.15 25.09 12.70
C THR A 108 -18.34 25.93 13.97
N SER A 109 -17.85 27.17 13.96
CA SER A 109 -17.95 28.07 15.11
C SER A 109 -19.40 28.39 15.50
N ASP A 110 -20.36 28.21 14.60
CA ASP A 110 -21.77 28.40 14.92
C ASP A 110 -22.29 27.36 15.92
N PHE A 111 -21.71 26.16 15.93
CA PHE A 111 -22.09 25.07 16.84
C PHE A 111 -21.22 25.03 18.08
N THR A 112 -19.96 25.49 18.00
CA THR A 112 -19.01 25.42 19.12
C THR A 112 -19.09 26.65 20.04
N SER A 113 -19.56 27.80 19.56
CA SER A 113 -19.65 29.04 20.35
C SER A 113 -20.99 29.23 21.08
N ARG A 114 -22.03 28.46 20.73
CA ARG A 114 -23.38 28.58 21.30
C ARG A 114 -23.67 27.46 22.30
N THR A 115 -24.55 27.74 23.26
CA THR A 115 -24.95 26.76 24.28
C THR A 115 -26.45 26.80 24.53
N GLY A 116 -27.03 25.74 25.08
CA GLY A 116 -28.44 25.72 25.52
C GLY A 116 -29.41 26.06 24.38
N SER A 117 -30.38 26.95 24.63
CA SER A 117 -31.40 27.31 23.64
C SER A 117 -30.85 27.96 22.38
N ALA A 118 -29.77 28.74 22.48
CA ALA A 118 -29.13 29.37 21.32
C ALA A 118 -28.50 28.33 20.39
N LEU A 119 -27.90 27.28 20.96
CA LEU A 119 -27.38 26.15 20.19
C LEU A 119 -28.52 25.37 19.51
N VAL A 120 -29.58 25.09 20.26
CA VAL A 120 -30.78 24.40 19.71
C VAL A 120 -31.37 25.17 18.53
N GLN A 121 -31.52 26.49 18.65
CA GLN A 121 -32.01 27.33 17.54
C GLN A 121 -31.10 27.27 16.32
N GLN A 122 -29.77 27.31 16.52
CA GLN A 122 -28.81 27.19 15.44
C GLN A 122 -28.91 25.83 14.73
N ILE A 123 -29.01 24.74 15.49
CA ILE A 123 -29.16 23.39 14.93
C ILE A 123 -30.44 23.30 14.09
N LYS A 124 -31.58 23.76 14.63
CA LYS A 124 -32.88 23.74 13.92
C LYS A 124 -32.89 24.61 12.67
N ALA A 125 -32.13 25.71 12.65
CA ALA A 125 -32.00 26.60 11.48
C ALA A 125 -31.05 26.05 10.40
N SER A 126 -30.25 25.02 10.71
CA SER A 126 -29.27 24.44 9.79
C SER A 126 -29.90 23.39 8.87
N SER A 127 -29.26 23.11 7.74
CA SER A 127 -29.62 21.92 6.94
C SER A 127 -29.07 20.64 7.58
N THR A 128 -29.66 19.50 7.24
CA THR A 128 -29.15 18.18 7.63
C THR A 128 -27.74 17.93 7.08
N ASP A 129 -27.43 18.40 5.86
CA ASP A 129 -26.08 18.36 5.29
C ASP A 129 -25.06 19.16 6.12
N CYS A 130 -25.44 20.36 6.60
CA CYS A 130 -24.57 21.15 7.47
C CYS A 130 -24.31 20.41 8.79
N VAL A 131 -25.37 19.92 9.45
CA VAL A 131 -25.22 19.16 10.70
C VAL A 131 -24.39 17.88 10.48
N ASN A 132 -24.51 17.22 9.32
CA ASN A 132 -23.70 16.05 8.97
C ASN A 132 -22.20 16.33 8.92
N THR A 133 -21.77 17.56 8.61
CA THR A 133 -20.33 17.91 8.65
C THR A 133 -19.74 17.80 10.05
N LEU A 134 -20.57 17.86 11.10
CA LEU A 134 -20.11 17.86 12.50
C LEU A 134 -19.61 16.50 12.97
N PHE A 135 -19.89 15.42 12.25
CA PHE A 135 -19.36 14.07 12.54
C PHE A 135 -17.83 14.01 12.44
N ASN A 136 -17.21 14.95 11.73
CA ASN A 136 -15.76 15.01 11.52
C ASN A 136 -15.05 15.93 12.52
N LEU A 137 -15.76 16.52 13.49
CA LEU A 137 -15.11 17.39 14.47
C LEU A 137 -14.13 16.61 15.35
N THR A 138 -12.98 17.23 15.60
CA THR A 138 -11.94 16.73 16.50
C THR A 138 -11.46 17.85 17.44
N GLY A 139 -10.61 17.51 18.40
CA GLY A 139 -9.96 18.49 19.28
C GLY A 139 -10.92 19.40 20.05
N ASN A 140 -10.57 20.67 20.19
CA ASN A 140 -11.37 21.62 20.97
C ASN A 140 -12.77 21.85 20.37
N ASP A 141 -12.92 21.82 19.05
CA ASP A 141 -14.24 21.98 18.41
C ASP A 141 -15.18 20.82 18.76
N ALA A 142 -14.67 19.59 18.77
CA ALA A 142 -15.43 18.42 19.25
C ALA A 142 -15.87 18.58 20.72
N TYR A 143 -14.97 19.03 21.60
CA TYR A 143 -15.32 19.26 23.01
C TYR A 143 -16.40 20.34 23.17
N GLN A 144 -16.26 21.46 22.47
CA GLN A 144 -17.17 22.59 22.60
C GLN A 144 -18.57 22.28 22.04
N ALA A 145 -18.64 21.55 20.93
CA ALA A 145 -19.90 21.08 20.36
C ALA A 145 -20.53 19.99 21.25
N PHE A 146 -19.81 18.94 21.60
CA PHE A 146 -20.45 17.69 22.04
C PHE A 146 -20.33 17.35 23.52
N ARG A 147 -19.76 18.20 24.38
CA ARG A 147 -19.76 17.93 25.83
C ARG A 147 -21.18 17.67 26.37
N GLU A 148 -21.28 16.87 27.43
CA GLU A 148 -22.57 16.35 27.95
C GLU A 148 -23.67 17.41 28.11
N ALA A 149 -23.32 18.63 28.55
CA ALA A 149 -24.27 19.72 28.72
C ALA A 149 -24.99 20.14 27.42
N GLN A 150 -24.27 20.15 26.28
CA GLN A 150 -24.86 20.48 24.98
C GLN A 150 -25.76 19.36 24.50
N MET A 151 -25.24 18.13 24.56
CA MET A 151 -25.99 16.92 24.21
C MET A 151 -27.29 16.82 25.00
N THR A 152 -27.24 17.13 26.29
CA THR A 152 -28.41 17.12 27.18
C THR A 152 -29.44 18.19 26.79
N SER A 153 -28.97 19.40 26.47
CA SER A 153 -29.85 20.48 26.02
C SER A 153 -30.57 20.13 24.71
N VAL A 154 -29.84 19.53 23.76
CA VAL A 154 -30.39 19.10 22.46
C VAL A 154 -31.35 17.91 22.62
N ALA A 155 -31.05 16.97 23.52
CA ALA A 155 -31.92 15.83 23.80
C ALA A 155 -33.26 16.25 24.43
N TYR A 156 -33.26 17.23 25.33
CA TYR A 156 -34.52 17.81 25.83
C TYR A 156 -35.25 18.64 24.78
N ALA A 157 -34.54 19.33 23.89
CA ALA A 157 -35.18 19.98 22.76
C ALA A 157 -35.84 18.97 21.81
N LEU A 158 -35.24 17.79 21.59
CA LEU A 158 -35.87 16.70 20.85
C LEU A 158 -37.17 16.24 21.53
N ARG A 159 -37.17 16.06 22.86
CA ARG A 159 -38.40 15.73 23.62
C ARG A 159 -39.50 16.75 23.37
N ASP A 160 -39.17 18.03 23.49
CA ASP A 160 -40.15 19.11 23.37
C ASP A 160 -40.68 19.24 21.94
N ASP A 161 -39.82 19.08 20.93
CA ASP A 161 -40.20 19.10 19.52
C ASP A 161 -41.06 17.88 19.15
N ALA A 162 -40.69 16.69 19.66
CA ALA A 162 -41.40 15.44 19.43
C ALA A 162 -42.84 15.43 19.96
N ALA A 163 -43.11 16.16 21.04
CA ALA A 163 -44.45 16.25 21.62
C ALA A 163 -45.49 16.86 20.66
N THR A 164 -45.05 17.73 19.74
CA THR A 164 -45.90 18.37 18.72
C THR A 164 -45.50 17.99 17.29
N TYR A 165 -44.74 16.91 17.12
CA TYR A 165 -44.26 16.46 15.81
C TYR A 165 -45.42 16.16 14.87
N ASP A 166 -45.40 16.76 13.68
CA ASP A 166 -46.51 16.74 12.72
C ASP A 166 -46.39 15.64 11.64
N GLY A 167 -45.30 14.88 11.67
CA GLY A 167 -44.94 13.89 10.64
C GLY A 167 -43.99 14.44 9.57
N THR A 168 -43.44 15.64 9.76
CA THR A 168 -42.51 16.28 8.81
C THR A 168 -41.30 16.87 9.52
N ASN A 169 -40.23 17.16 8.78
CA ASN A 169 -39.05 17.84 9.33
C ASN A 169 -39.19 19.38 9.38
N ARG A 170 -40.42 19.93 9.42
CA ARG A 170 -40.66 21.38 9.37
C ARG A 170 -40.05 22.12 10.58
N THR A 171 -40.06 21.48 11.74
CA THR A 171 -39.54 22.06 12.99
C THR A 171 -38.05 21.79 13.18
N GLY A 172 -37.39 21.02 12.33
CA GLY A 172 -35.96 20.70 12.47
C GLY A 172 -35.66 19.50 13.39
N THR A 173 -36.62 18.58 13.55
CA THR A 173 -36.44 17.37 14.35
C THR A 173 -35.29 16.50 13.85
N ALA A 174 -35.11 16.34 12.53
CA ALA A 174 -34.02 15.55 11.96
C ALA A 174 -32.66 16.13 12.34
N GLN A 175 -32.51 17.45 12.34
CA GLN A 175 -31.28 18.14 12.71
C GLN A 175 -30.92 17.89 14.18
N LEU A 176 -31.91 17.91 15.08
CA LEU A 176 -31.70 17.59 16.49
C LEU A 176 -31.21 16.15 16.66
N VAL A 177 -31.87 15.19 15.99
CA VAL A 177 -31.46 13.78 16.03
C VAL A 177 -30.06 13.58 15.45
N LEU A 178 -29.77 14.17 14.28
CA LEU A 178 -28.47 14.10 13.62
C LEU A 178 -27.36 14.69 14.48
N TYR A 179 -27.61 15.81 15.16
CA TYR A 179 -26.64 16.40 16.06
C TYR A 179 -26.31 15.46 17.24
N LEU A 180 -27.33 14.82 17.82
CA LEU A 180 -27.13 13.84 18.88
C LEU A 180 -26.36 12.61 18.38
N ARG A 181 -26.65 12.13 17.16
CA ARG A 181 -25.87 11.06 16.54
C ARG A 181 -24.41 11.48 16.34
N ALA A 182 -24.16 12.69 15.85
CA ALA A 182 -22.82 13.23 15.67
C ALA A 182 -22.05 13.26 17.00
N GLY A 183 -22.68 13.72 18.07
CA GLY A 183 -22.04 13.76 19.38
C GLY A 183 -21.74 12.39 19.98
N TYR A 184 -22.59 11.38 19.77
CA TYR A 184 -22.29 10.01 20.16
C TYR A 184 -21.18 9.39 19.29
N TYR A 185 -21.19 9.65 17.99
CA TYR A 185 -20.14 9.22 17.08
C TYR A 185 -18.77 9.81 17.47
N VAL A 186 -18.69 11.14 17.64
CA VAL A 186 -17.45 11.81 18.02
C VAL A 186 -16.98 11.37 19.42
N HIS A 187 -17.90 11.16 20.36
CA HIS A 187 -17.58 10.60 21.68
C HIS A 187 -17.01 9.18 21.60
N TRP A 188 -17.52 8.33 20.70
CA TRP A 188 -16.98 6.97 20.51
C TRP A 188 -15.51 6.97 20.12
N TYR A 189 -15.11 7.84 19.19
CA TYR A 189 -13.73 7.94 18.70
C TYR A 189 -12.82 8.77 19.60
N TYR A 190 -13.34 9.84 20.20
CA TYR A 190 -12.57 10.80 20.99
C TYR A 190 -13.15 11.00 22.40
N PRO A 191 -13.32 9.92 23.20
CA PRO A 191 -13.98 10.02 24.51
C PRO A 191 -13.19 10.90 25.48
N SER A 192 -11.86 10.93 25.39
CA SER A 192 -11.02 11.82 26.21
C SER A 192 -11.16 13.30 25.84
N THR A 193 -11.55 13.59 24.60
CA THR A 193 -11.72 14.95 24.10
C THR A 193 -13.07 15.51 24.52
N VAL A 194 -14.15 14.76 24.32
CA VAL A 194 -15.53 15.21 24.59
C VAL A 194 -15.88 15.13 26.08
N GLY A 195 -15.24 14.23 26.83
CA GLY A 195 -15.58 13.92 28.22
C GLY A 195 -16.58 12.78 28.31
N THR A 196 -16.99 12.43 29.54
CA THR A 196 -17.90 11.29 29.78
C THR A 196 -19.36 11.69 29.60
N TYR A 197 -20.18 10.80 29.02
CA TYR A 197 -21.63 10.90 29.07
C TYR A 197 -22.20 10.11 30.26
N GLY A 198 -22.95 10.80 31.12
CA GLY A 198 -23.51 10.24 32.34
C GLY A 198 -25.00 9.90 32.24
N SER A 199 -25.59 9.61 33.41
CA SER A 199 -27.01 9.29 33.53
C SER A 199 -27.93 10.47 33.20
N GLY A 200 -27.42 11.71 33.30
CA GLY A 200 -28.14 12.92 32.91
C GLY A 200 -28.48 12.93 31.42
N LEU A 201 -27.46 12.77 30.56
CA LEU A 201 -27.70 12.66 29.12
C LEU A 201 -28.54 11.44 28.77
N ARG A 202 -28.28 10.28 29.39
CA ARG A 202 -29.08 9.07 29.16
C ARG A 202 -30.57 9.30 29.43
N THR A 203 -30.89 10.00 30.52
CA THR A 203 -32.28 10.36 30.87
C THR A 203 -32.90 11.30 29.82
N ALA A 204 -32.14 12.31 29.37
CA ALA A 204 -32.61 13.24 28.36
C ALA A 204 -32.85 12.57 26.99
N ILE A 205 -31.94 11.69 26.56
CA ILE A 205 -32.08 10.92 25.31
C ILE A 205 -33.31 10.02 25.36
N ARG A 206 -33.51 9.30 26.47
CA ARG A 206 -34.71 8.48 26.67
C ARG A 206 -35.98 9.31 26.59
N ALA A 207 -36.01 10.48 27.24
CA ALA A 207 -37.17 11.37 27.16
C ALA A 207 -37.45 11.84 25.72
N GLY A 208 -36.41 12.15 24.95
CA GLY A 208 -36.52 12.53 23.53
C GLY A 208 -37.07 11.40 22.65
N LEU A 209 -36.45 10.21 22.72
CA LEU A 209 -36.87 9.04 21.95
C LEU A 209 -38.24 8.52 22.36
N ASP A 210 -38.56 8.52 23.67
CA ASP A 210 -39.88 8.14 24.18
C ASP A 210 -40.97 9.05 23.61
N ALA A 211 -40.76 10.38 23.65
CA ALA A 211 -41.70 11.34 23.09
C ALA A 211 -41.87 11.15 21.58
N PHE A 212 -40.78 10.93 20.84
CA PHE A 212 -40.83 10.74 19.39
C PHE A 212 -41.57 9.47 19.01
N PHE A 213 -41.20 8.32 19.57
CA PHE A 213 -41.83 7.05 19.20
C PHE A 213 -43.25 6.87 19.75
N ALA A 214 -43.64 7.59 20.80
CA ALA A 214 -45.02 7.64 21.28
C ALA A 214 -45.94 8.54 20.42
N ASN A 215 -45.37 9.50 19.68
CA ASN A 215 -46.14 10.33 18.77
C ASN A 215 -46.67 9.49 17.59
N SER A 216 -47.99 9.52 17.35
CA SER A 216 -48.65 8.75 16.29
C SER A 216 -48.14 9.09 14.89
N ARG A 217 -47.65 10.31 14.67
CA ARG A 217 -47.11 10.78 13.39
C ARG A 217 -45.73 10.19 13.08
N SER A 218 -45.02 9.63 14.07
CA SER A 218 -43.76 8.92 13.84
C SER A 218 -43.91 7.66 12.97
N GLY A 219 -45.14 7.16 12.82
CA GLY A 219 -45.47 6.01 11.96
C GLY A 219 -46.00 6.38 10.57
N ASP A 220 -46.08 7.67 10.22
CA ASP A 220 -46.56 8.11 8.91
C ASP A 220 -45.66 7.58 7.79
N VAL A 221 -46.23 7.01 6.74
CA VAL A 221 -45.48 6.55 5.57
C VAL A 221 -45.31 7.71 4.60
N SER A 222 -44.21 8.46 4.76
CA SER A 222 -43.81 9.54 3.86
C SER A 222 -42.30 9.73 3.90
N ASP A 223 -41.72 10.30 2.85
CA ASP A 223 -40.29 10.64 2.82
C ASP A 223 -39.91 11.65 3.92
N ALA A 224 -40.80 12.60 4.22
CA ALA A 224 -40.57 13.63 5.24
C ALA A 224 -40.51 13.06 6.66
N ASN A 225 -41.41 12.13 7.01
CA ASN A 225 -41.33 11.39 8.27
C ASN A 225 -40.17 10.41 8.26
N GLY A 226 -39.99 9.70 7.14
CA GLY A 226 -38.98 8.67 6.98
C GLY A 226 -37.58 9.15 7.33
N GLU A 227 -37.19 10.37 6.91
CA GLU A 227 -35.88 10.95 7.24
C GLU A 227 -35.69 11.03 8.76
N VAL A 228 -36.64 11.63 9.47
CA VAL A 228 -36.59 11.75 10.94
C VAL A 228 -36.62 10.37 11.62
N LEU A 229 -37.48 9.48 11.12
CA LEU A 229 -37.64 8.13 11.67
C LEU A 229 -36.37 7.29 11.52
N ALA A 230 -35.76 7.27 10.33
CA ALA A 230 -34.54 6.51 10.06
C ALA A 230 -33.36 6.99 10.93
N GLU A 231 -33.27 8.30 11.10
CA GLU A 231 -32.31 8.97 11.98
C GLU A 231 -32.54 8.61 13.45
N ALA A 232 -33.80 8.66 13.91
CA ALA A 232 -34.15 8.34 15.29
C ALA A 232 -33.92 6.86 15.63
N VAL A 233 -34.18 5.96 14.69
CA VAL A 233 -33.87 4.53 14.85
C VAL A 233 -32.35 4.32 14.98
N THR A 234 -31.54 5.07 14.23
CA THR A 234 -30.08 4.99 14.36
C THR A 234 -29.57 5.59 15.68
N LEU A 235 -30.27 6.60 16.22
CA LEU A 235 -29.93 7.17 17.52
C LEU A 235 -30.14 6.16 18.67
N ILE A 236 -31.08 5.21 18.54
CA ILE A 236 -31.22 4.09 19.50
C ILE A 236 -29.88 3.37 19.67
N ASP A 237 -29.25 3.01 18.56
CA ASP A 237 -27.94 2.33 18.56
C ASP A 237 -26.81 3.26 19.01
N SER A 238 -26.79 4.50 18.50
CA SER A 238 -25.75 5.48 18.83
C SER A 238 -25.66 5.75 20.34
N ALA A 239 -26.80 5.69 21.04
CA ALA A 239 -26.91 5.88 22.48
C ALA A 239 -26.85 4.58 23.31
N GLU A 240 -26.58 3.43 22.68
CA GLU A 240 -26.60 2.08 23.29
C GLU A 240 -27.94 1.76 24.02
N GLU A 241 -29.08 2.23 23.50
CA GLU A 241 -30.43 2.01 24.06
C GLU A 241 -31.19 0.85 23.39
N ASN A 242 -30.46 -0.07 22.74
CA ASN A 242 -30.99 -1.19 21.94
C ASN A 242 -32.02 -2.04 22.71
N ALA A 243 -31.78 -2.29 24.01
CA ALA A 243 -32.66 -3.08 24.87
C ALA A 243 -34.03 -2.41 25.08
N ARG A 244 -34.04 -1.11 25.41
CA ARG A 244 -35.26 -0.36 25.75
C ARG A 244 -36.20 -0.21 24.55
N TYR A 245 -35.63 0.03 23.37
CA TYR A 245 -36.39 0.32 22.15
C TYR A 245 -36.55 -0.90 21.22
N LEU A 246 -36.35 -2.11 21.72
CA LEU A 246 -36.59 -3.34 20.94
C LEU A 246 -38.02 -3.40 20.37
N TYR A 247 -39.00 -2.82 21.07
CA TYR A 247 -40.37 -2.72 20.58
C TYR A 247 -40.50 -1.87 19.30
N VAL A 248 -39.62 -0.89 19.08
CA VAL A 248 -39.59 -0.07 17.86
C VAL A 248 -39.15 -0.91 16.68
N VAL A 249 -38.14 -1.76 16.86
CA VAL A 249 -37.70 -2.72 15.82
C VAL A 249 -38.86 -3.66 15.47
N LYS A 250 -39.53 -4.23 16.48
CA LYS A 250 -40.71 -5.09 16.25
C LYS A 250 -41.82 -4.35 15.52
N ARG A 251 -42.11 -3.09 15.89
CA ARG A 251 -43.11 -2.23 15.23
C ARG A 251 -42.79 -2.03 13.75
N LEU A 252 -41.57 -1.62 13.43
CA LEU A 252 -41.16 -1.33 12.05
C LEU A 252 -41.28 -2.54 11.13
N LEU A 253 -40.85 -3.72 11.60
CA LEU A 253 -40.96 -4.96 10.85
C LEU A 253 -42.43 -5.40 10.66
N ASN A 254 -43.27 -5.27 11.69
CA ASN A 254 -44.68 -5.65 11.59
C ASN A 254 -45.53 -4.66 10.77
N SER A 255 -45.13 -3.38 10.71
CA SER A 255 -45.87 -2.33 10.00
C SER A 255 -45.42 -2.12 8.56
N TYR A 256 -44.33 -2.75 8.13
CA TYR A 256 -43.88 -2.67 6.75
C TYR A 256 -44.91 -3.27 5.80
N ASP A 257 -45.20 -2.54 4.72
CA ASP A 257 -45.94 -3.01 3.56
C ASP A 257 -45.38 -2.34 2.29
N SER A 258 -45.96 -2.64 1.12
CA SER A 258 -45.50 -2.12 -0.16
C SER A 258 -45.56 -0.59 -0.30
N SER A 259 -46.31 0.12 0.55
CA SER A 259 -46.35 1.59 0.53
C SER A 259 -45.02 2.22 0.93
N TYR A 260 -44.17 1.49 1.66
CA TYR A 260 -42.82 1.95 2.05
C TYR A 260 -41.88 2.00 0.85
N ASN A 261 -42.12 1.18 -0.19
CA ASN A 261 -41.18 0.98 -1.30
C ASN A 261 -40.94 2.22 -2.16
N SER A 262 -41.87 3.19 -2.13
CA SER A 262 -41.72 4.47 -2.82
C SER A 262 -40.86 5.48 -2.04
N SER A 263 -40.55 5.19 -0.78
CA SER A 263 -39.79 6.07 0.11
C SER A 263 -38.47 5.44 0.52
N TRP A 264 -37.38 6.03 0.03
CA TRP A 264 -36.03 5.59 0.37
C TRP A 264 -35.78 5.67 1.89
N TRP A 265 -36.28 6.73 2.53
CA TRP A 265 -36.09 6.92 3.95
C TRP A 265 -36.91 5.94 4.81
N MET A 266 -38.14 5.61 4.40
CA MET A 266 -38.92 4.59 5.12
C MET A 266 -38.26 3.21 5.02
N LEU A 267 -37.72 2.84 3.87
CA LEU A 267 -36.94 1.61 3.72
C LEU A 267 -35.68 1.61 4.62
N ASN A 268 -34.98 2.74 4.69
CA ASN A 268 -33.84 2.90 5.59
C ASN A 268 -34.23 2.81 7.07
N ALA A 269 -35.38 3.33 7.46
CA ALA A 269 -35.88 3.21 8.82
C ALA A 269 -36.06 1.74 9.23
N VAL A 270 -36.66 0.92 8.35
CA VAL A 270 -36.78 -0.53 8.57
C VAL A 270 -35.39 -1.18 8.64
N ASN A 271 -34.50 -0.85 7.70
CA ASN A 271 -33.16 -1.45 7.65
C ASN A 271 -32.30 -1.10 8.88
N ASN A 272 -32.40 0.12 9.38
CA ASN A 272 -31.69 0.57 10.58
C ASN A 272 -32.14 -0.22 11.82
N GLY A 273 -33.35 -0.80 11.82
CA GLY A 273 -33.79 -1.74 12.84
C GLY A 273 -32.87 -2.96 12.96
N TYR A 274 -32.29 -3.45 11.86
CA TYR A 274 -31.31 -4.54 11.89
C TYR A 274 -29.99 -4.11 12.49
N LEU A 275 -29.58 -2.84 12.35
CA LEU A 275 -28.38 -2.31 13.02
C LEU A 275 -28.56 -2.30 14.54
N VAL A 276 -29.76 -1.93 15.01
CA VAL A 276 -30.11 -2.00 16.44
C VAL A 276 -29.98 -3.44 16.97
N LEU A 277 -30.38 -4.45 16.19
CA LEU A 277 -30.22 -5.85 16.57
C LEU A 277 -28.74 -6.27 16.54
N PHE A 278 -28.06 -6.03 15.42
CA PHE A 278 -26.65 -6.36 15.19
C PHE A 278 -25.76 -5.87 16.33
N ARG A 279 -25.92 -4.59 16.71
CA ARG A 279 -25.15 -3.97 17.78
C ARG A 279 -25.64 -4.34 19.18
N GLY A 280 -26.93 -4.65 19.30
CA GLY A 280 -27.54 -5.14 20.54
C GLY A 280 -26.86 -6.40 21.08
N HIS A 281 -26.34 -7.28 20.21
CA HIS A 281 -25.58 -8.45 20.65
C HIS A 281 -24.32 -8.12 21.47
N GLN A 282 -23.76 -6.90 21.37
CA GLN A 282 -22.64 -6.45 22.19
C GLN A 282 -23.06 -5.72 23.47
N VAL A 283 -24.37 -5.55 23.71
CA VAL A 283 -24.96 -4.88 24.88
C VAL A 283 -25.58 -5.93 25.82
N PRO A 284 -25.04 -6.15 27.04
CA PRO A 284 -25.54 -7.18 27.95
C PRO A 284 -27.03 -7.06 28.31
N ASP A 285 -27.52 -5.83 28.49
CA ASP A 285 -28.93 -5.56 28.80
C ASP A 285 -29.86 -6.01 27.66
N PHE A 286 -29.42 -5.88 26.41
CA PHE A 286 -30.18 -6.33 25.24
C PHE A 286 -30.30 -7.85 25.21
N VAL A 287 -29.19 -8.57 25.41
CA VAL A 287 -29.19 -10.04 25.44
C VAL A 287 -30.10 -10.56 26.56
N THR A 288 -30.05 -9.92 27.73
CA THR A 288 -30.93 -10.23 28.87
C THR A 288 -32.40 -10.00 28.52
N THR A 289 -32.71 -8.86 27.88
CA THR A 289 -34.08 -8.50 27.48
C THR A 289 -34.64 -9.48 26.45
N VAL A 290 -33.88 -9.84 25.42
CA VAL A 290 -34.33 -10.80 24.40
C VAL A 290 -34.43 -12.22 24.97
N THR A 291 -33.58 -12.59 25.92
CA THR A 291 -33.71 -13.89 26.61
C THR A 291 -35.00 -13.98 27.41
N ALA A 292 -35.42 -12.88 28.05
CA ALA A 292 -36.68 -12.80 28.78
C ALA A 292 -37.92 -12.78 27.85
N ASP A 293 -37.83 -12.06 26.73
CA ASP A 293 -38.86 -12.02 25.68
C ASP A 293 -38.25 -12.27 24.30
N PRO A 294 -38.22 -13.54 23.84
CA PRO A 294 -37.62 -13.87 22.56
C PRO A 294 -38.60 -13.66 21.39
N SER A 295 -39.67 -12.86 21.54
CA SER A 295 -40.65 -12.64 20.45
C SER A 295 -40.05 -11.94 19.23
N VAL A 296 -38.92 -11.24 19.37
CA VAL A 296 -38.26 -10.60 18.22
C VAL A 296 -37.78 -11.63 17.19
N LEU A 297 -37.43 -12.85 17.63
CA LEU A 297 -37.10 -13.95 16.71
C LEU A 297 -38.31 -14.33 15.84
N ASP A 298 -39.53 -14.32 16.39
CA ASP A 298 -40.75 -14.60 15.62
C ASP A 298 -41.03 -13.47 14.63
N THR A 299 -40.81 -12.21 15.04
CA THR A 299 -40.97 -11.05 14.17
C THR A 299 -40.02 -11.11 12.97
N LEU A 300 -38.75 -11.46 13.19
CA LEU A 300 -37.76 -11.62 12.12
C LEU A 300 -38.14 -12.76 11.17
N TYR A 301 -38.57 -13.91 11.72
CA TYR A 301 -39.02 -15.04 10.91
C TYR A 301 -40.25 -14.69 10.07
N ALA A 302 -41.26 -14.07 10.68
CA ALA A 302 -42.48 -13.66 9.99
C ALA A 302 -42.20 -12.65 8.88
N PHE A 303 -41.31 -11.68 9.13
CA PHE A 303 -40.88 -10.72 8.11
C PHE A 303 -40.20 -11.44 6.93
N ALA A 304 -39.20 -12.27 7.23
CA ALA A 304 -38.40 -12.96 6.21
C ALA A 304 -39.24 -13.93 5.36
N SER A 305 -40.13 -14.70 6.00
CA SER A 305 -40.99 -15.67 5.32
C SER A 305 -42.17 -15.03 4.58
N GLY A 306 -42.73 -13.94 5.12
CA GLY A 306 -43.89 -13.23 4.56
C GLY A 306 -43.56 -12.34 3.37
N HIS A 307 -42.33 -11.82 3.26
CA HIS A 307 -41.94 -10.86 2.23
C HIS A 307 -40.98 -11.43 1.17
N ARG A 308 -40.97 -12.75 0.96
CA ARG A 308 -40.05 -13.41 0.01
C ARG A 308 -40.12 -12.88 -1.42
N SER A 309 -41.22 -12.25 -1.83
CA SER A 309 -41.34 -11.62 -3.16
C SER A 309 -40.41 -10.42 -3.36
N LEU A 310 -39.83 -9.85 -2.30
CA LEU A 310 -38.79 -8.82 -2.40
C LEU A 310 -37.41 -9.42 -2.73
N LEU A 311 -37.21 -10.72 -2.55
CA LEU A 311 -35.95 -11.37 -2.89
C LEU A 311 -35.76 -11.36 -4.41
N GLY A 312 -34.55 -11.02 -4.86
CA GLY A 312 -34.25 -10.78 -6.28
C GLY A 312 -34.63 -9.39 -6.78
N THR A 313 -35.14 -8.49 -5.93
CA THR A 313 -35.37 -7.08 -6.24
C THR A 313 -34.36 -6.17 -5.51
N ASP A 314 -34.44 -4.86 -5.76
CA ASP A 314 -33.63 -3.87 -5.05
C ASP A 314 -33.86 -3.88 -3.53
N GLN A 315 -35.05 -4.27 -3.06
CA GLN A 315 -35.42 -4.36 -1.64
C GLN A 315 -35.10 -5.71 -0.98
N GLY A 316 -34.50 -6.66 -1.70
CA GLY A 316 -34.18 -8.00 -1.17
C GLY A 316 -33.27 -8.00 0.07
N TYR A 317 -32.50 -6.93 0.29
CA TYR A 317 -31.66 -6.75 1.48
C TYR A 317 -32.49 -6.73 2.77
N LEU A 318 -33.73 -6.22 2.76
CA LEU A 318 -34.58 -6.21 3.95
C LEU A 318 -34.90 -7.62 4.43
N VAL A 319 -35.22 -8.51 3.50
CA VAL A 319 -35.62 -9.89 3.80
C VAL A 319 -34.41 -10.73 4.20
N SER A 320 -33.30 -10.59 3.49
CA SER A 320 -32.05 -11.29 3.82
C SER A 320 -31.48 -10.84 5.16
N ASN A 321 -31.50 -9.54 5.47
CA ASN A 321 -31.10 -9.04 6.78
C ASN A 321 -31.98 -9.58 7.92
N ALA A 322 -33.30 -9.74 7.72
CA ALA A 322 -34.15 -10.38 8.72
C ALA A 322 -33.71 -11.82 9.02
N GLY A 323 -33.44 -12.62 7.99
CA GLY A 323 -32.97 -13.99 8.15
C GLY A 323 -31.58 -14.05 8.81
N ARG A 324 -30.69 -13.16 8.39
CA ARG A 324 -29.34 -13.04 8.94
C ARG A 324 -29.34 -12.67 10.42
N GLU A 325 -30.08 -11.65 10.82
CA GLU A 325 -30.17 -11.24 12.22
C GLU A 325 -30.91 -12.27 13.08
N LEU A 326 -31.87 -13.02 12.50
CA LEU A 326 -32.45 -14.17 13.18
C LEU A 326 -31.38 -15.23 13.47
N GLY A 327 -30.55 -15.58 12.48
CA GLY A 327 -29.45 -16.52 12.63
C GLY A 327 -28.41 -16.06 13.65
N ARG A 328 -28.16 -14.75 13.76
CA ARG A 328 -27.19 -14.17 14.70
C ARG A 328 -27.51 -14.45 16.17
N PHE A 329 -28.79 -14.69 16.52
CA PHE A 329 -29.19 -15.12 17.86
C PHE A 329 -28.71 -16.53 18.25
N LEU A 330 -28.24 -17.35 17.29
CA LEU A 330 -27.64 -18.66 17.57
C LEU A 330 -26.37 -18.57 18.44
N GLN A 331 -25.73 -17.40 18.49
CA GLN A 331 -24.57 -17.16 19.37
C GLN A 331 -24.92 -17.25 20.86
N HIS A 332 -26.20 -17.11 21.20
CA HIS A 332 -26.67 -17.06 22.59
C HIS A 332 -27.32 -18.40 22.97
N THR A 333 -26.64 -19.18 23.80
CA THR A 333 -27.07 -20.54 24.19
C THR A 333 -28.52 -20.61 24.67
N ALA A 334 -28.98 -19.62 25.45
CA ALA A 334 -30.36 -19.56 25.97
C ALA A 334 -31.44 -19.40 24.88
N LEU A 335 -31.07 -18.86 23.70
CA LEU A 335 -31.98 -18.60 22.60
C LEU A 335 -31.93 -19.66 21.50
N GLN A 336 -30.91 -20.54 21.51
CA GLN A 336 -30.71 -21.54 20.46
C GLN A 336 -31.95 -22.42 20.26
N ALA A 337 -32.58 -22.92 21.32
CA ALA A 337 -33.76 -23.79 21.22
C ALA A 337 -34.91 -23.18 20.39
N LYS A 338 -35.04 -21.85 20.40
CA LYS A 338 -36.01 -21.13 19.57
C LYS A 338 -35.45 -20.76 18.19
N ALA A 339 -34.20 -20.32 18.12
CA ALA A 339 -33.57 -19.86 16.88
C ALA A 339 -33.34 -20.99 15.86
N ARG A 340 -32.91 -22.19 16.29
CA ARG A 340 -32.61 -23.33 15.39
C ARG A 340 -33.75 -23.71 14.45
N PRO A 341 -34.99 -23.98 14.92
CA PRO A 341 -36.09 -24.36 14.02
C PRO A 341 -36.48 -23.22 13.07
N LEU A 342 -36.41 -21.96 13.51
CA LEU A 342 -36.73 -20.81 12.67
C LEU A 342 -35.68 -20.61 11.56
N ALA A 343 -34.39 -20.71 11.90
CA ALA A 343 -33.30 -20.65 10.93
C ALA A 343 -33.41 -21.78 9.90
N ARG A 344 -33.69 -23.00 10.36
CA ARG A 344 -33.94 -24.15 9.47
C ARG A 344 -35.13 -23.91 8.53
N GLY A 345 -36.23 -23.38 9.06
CA GLY A 345 -37.40 -23.03 8.26
C GLY A 345 -37.08 -22.02 7.15
N LEU A 346 -36.27 -21.00 7.42
CA LEU A 346 -35.86 -20.03 6.38
C LEU A 346 -34.94 -20.66 5.32
N LEU A 347 -34.04 -21.57 5.72
CA LEU A 347 -33.23 -22.34 4.77
C LEU A 347 -34.08 -23.24 3.86
N ASP A 348 -35.11 -23.91 4.41
CA ASP A 348 -36.00 -24.77 3.62
C ASP A 348 -36.92 -23.95 2.67
N LEU A 349 -37.15 -22.66 2.96
CA LEU A 349 -37.98 -21.75 2.16
C LEU A 349 -37.21 -20.97 1.09
N SER A 350 -35.90 -21.15 0.99
CA SER A 350 -34.99 -20.46 0.09
C SER A 350 -33.99 -21.43 -0.54
N ALA A 351 -33.19 -20.97 -1.50
CA ALA A 351 -32.23 -21.79 -2.23
C ALA A 351 -30.87 -21.11 -2.31
N ILE A 352 -29.80 -21.91 -2.43
CA ILE A 352 -28.40 -21.44 -2.50
C ILE A 352 -28.10 -20.55 -3.71
N THR A 353 -28.90 -20.64 -4.78
CA THR A 353 -28.79 -19.81 -5.99
C THR A 353 -30.15 -19.23 -6.39
N GLY A 354 -30.15 -18.29 -7.33
CA GLY A 354 -31.36 -17.66 -7.86
C GLY A 354 -31.94 -16.58 -6.94
N PRO A 355 -33.21 -16.17 -7.15
CA PRO A 355 -33.77 -14.97 -6.51
C PRO A 355 -33.73 -14.99 -4.98
N THR A 356 -33.82 -16.18 -4.36
CA THR A 356 -33.85 -16.33 -2.89
C THR A 356 -32.47 -16.53 -2.24
N ALA A 357 -31.39 -16.50 -3.02
CA ALA A 357 -30.03 -16.77 -2.55
C ALA A 357 -29.61 -15.89 -1.38
N ALA A 358 -29.90 -14.58 -1.44
CA ALA A 358 -29.53 -13.66 -0.37
C ALA A 358 -30.07 -14.08 1.01
N LEU A 359 -31.29 -14.63 1.07
CA LEU A 359 -31.85 -15.16 2.32
C LEU A 359 -31.17 -16.46 2.74
N TRP A 360 -31.05 -17.41 1.80
CA TRP A 360 -30.45 -18.73 2.10
C TRP A 360 -29.03 -18.57 2.60
N VAL A 361 -28.21 -17.82 1.88
CA VAL A 361 -26.79 -17.61 2.17
C VAL A 361 -26.63 -16.84 3.48
N GLY A 362 -27.41 -15.77 3.69
CA GLY A 362 -27.38 -14.98 4.92
C GLY A 362 -27.72 -15.78 6.18
N VAL A 363 -28.67 -16.73 6.09
CA VAL A 363 -28.96 -17.65 7.20
C VAL A 363 -27.87 -18.72 7.31
N ALA A 364 -27.41 -19.29 6.19
CA ALA A 364 -26.43 -20.36 6.17
C ALA A 364 -25.11 -19.92 6.81
N GLU A 365 -24.60 -18.72 6.50
CA GLU A 365 -23.37 -18.20 7.11
C GLU A 365 -23.49 -18.06 8.63
N MET A 366 -24.66 -17.67 9.14
CA MET A 366 -24.91 -17.54 10.58
C MET A 366 -24.91 -18.91 11.26
N THR A 367 -25.49 -19.93 10.62
CA THR A 367 -25.49 -21.30 11.16
C THR A 367 -24.10 -21.92 11.15
N ASP A 368 -23.30 -21.69 10.08
CA ASP A 368 -21.94 -22.20 9.97
C ASP A 368 -21.01 -21.56 11.01
N TYR A 369 -21.20 -20.28 11.31
CA TYR A 369 -20.37 -19.57 12.27
C TYR A 369 -20.79 -19.76 13.74
N TYR A 370 -22.07 -19.55 14.06
CA TYR A 370 -22.54 -19.51 15.45
C TYR A 370 -23.06 -20.86 15.98
N ASP A 371 -23.40 -21.81 15.11
CA ASP A 371 -23.95 -23.11 15.51
C ASP A 371 -23.30 -24.27 14.74
N ARG A 372 -22.01 -24.14 14.43
CA ARG A 372 -21.24 -25.09 13.61
C ARG A 372 -21.34 -26.55 14.07
N ALA A 373 -21.43 -26.77 15.38
CA ALA A 373 -21.59 -28.12 15.95
C ALA A 373 -22.87 -28.83 15.46
N ASN A 374 -23.87 -28.07 15.00
CA ASN A 374 -25.13 -28.56 14.46
C ASN A 374 -25.24 -28.35 12.94
N CYS A 375 -24.14 -28.12 12.23
CA CYS A 375 -24.14 -27.84 10.79
C CYS A 375 -24.88 -28.91 9.97
N ALA A 376 -24.88 -30.18 10.40
CA ALA A 376 -25.59 -31.27 9.72
C ALA A 376 -27.11 -31.09 9.76
N TYR A 377 -27.63 -30.49 10.83
CA TYR A 377 -29.05 -30.15 10.95
C TYR A 377 -29.47 -29.07 9.94
N TYR A 378 -28.56 -28.17 9.55
CA TYR A 378 -28.84 -27.12 8.56
C TYR A 378 -28.41 -27.47 7.14
N GLY A 379 -27.51 -28.46 6.99
CA GLY A 379 -26.86 -28.76 5.71
C GLY A 379 -25.74 -27.78 5.35
N THR A 380 -25.06 -27.20 6.35
CA THR A 380 -24.09 -26.10 6.18
C THR A 380 -22.66 -26.43 6.59
N CYS A 381 -22.31 -27.71 6.83
CA CYS A 381 -20.99 -28.10 7.35
C CYS A 381 -19.78 -27.71 6.49
N ASP A 382 -19.99 -27.66 5.17
CA ASP A 382 -19.00 -27.37 4.13
C ASP A 382 -19.46 -26.15 3.30
N LEU A 383 -20.04 -25.15 3.97
CA LEU A 383 -20.71 -24.01 3.34
C LEU A 383 -19.89 -23.36 2.22
N GLN A 384 -18.62 -23.02 2.48
CA GLN A 384 -17.78 -22.32 1.51
C GLN A 384 -17.54 -23.19 0.26
N ALA A 385 -17.34 -24.50 0.42
CA ALA A 385 -17.17 -25.43 -0.70
C ALA A 385 -18.46 -25.58 -1.52
N ARG A 386 -19.63 -25.65 -0.84
CA ARG A 386 -20.94 -25.68 -1.50
C ARG A 386 -21.23 -24.43 -2.30
N LEU A 387 -21.00 -23.26 -1.71
CA LEU A 387 -21.15 -21.97 -2.39
C LEU A 387 -20.24 -21.93 -3.62
N ALA A 388 -18.97 -22.29 -3.47
CA ALA A 388 -18.03 -22.29 -4.57
C ALA A 388 -18.42 -23.25 -5.71
N ALA A 389 -18.96 -24.43 -5.39
CA ALA A 389 -19.43 -25.39 -6.38
C ALA A 389 -20.72 -24.95 -7.09
N ALA A 390 -21.64 -24.30 -6.36
CA ALA A 390 -22.92 -23.85 -6.89
C ALA A 390 -22.82 -22.54 -7.70
N VAL A 391 -21.91 -21.65 -7.30
CA VAL A 391 -21.84 -20.27 -7.78
C VAL A 391 -20.65 -20.01 -8.70
N LEU A 392 -19.53 -20.74 -8.58
CA LEU A 392 -18.34 -20.54 -9.41
C LEU A 392 -18.00 -21.78 -10.24
N PRO A 393 -18.89 -22.23 -11.16
CA PRO A 393 -18.70 -23.46 -11.92
C PRO A 393 -17.58 -23.35 -12.97
N ILE A 394 -17.22 -22.14 -13.40
CA ILE A 394 -16.19 -21.92 -14.41
C ILE A 394 -14.83 -21.84 -13.72
N THR A 395 -13.86 -22.64 -14.18
CA THR A 395 -12.45 -22.50 -13.84
C THR A 395 -11.66 -22.39 -15.15
N TYR A 396 -10.88 -21.32 -15.30
CA TYR A 396 -10.13 -21.03 -16.52
C TYR A 396 -8.70 -20.63 -16.18
N THR A 397 -7.71 -21.18 -16.88
CA THR A 397 -6.29 -20.93 -16.57
C THR A 397 -5.72 -19.98 -17.62
N CYS A 398 -5.33 -18.77 -17.21
CA CYS A 398 -4.76 -17.78 -18.11
C CYS A 398 -3.26 -18.03 -18.41
N GLY A 399 -2.60 -18.80 -17.56
CA GLY A 399 -1.16 -19.09 -17.62
C GLY A 399 -0.69 -19.78 -16.34
N THR A 400 0.61 -19.70 -16.03
CA THR A 400 1.17 -20.32 -14.82
C THR A 400 0.86 -19.54 -13.53
N SER A 401 0.62 -18.24 -13.65
CA SER A 401 0.49 -17.30 -12.52
C SER A 401 -0.94 -16.82 -12.26
N ILE A 402 -1.92 -17.12 -13.13
CA ILE A 402 -3.29 -16.59 -13.00
C ILE A 402 -4.32 -17.68 -13.34
N ARG A 403 -5.31 -17.84 -12.45
CA ARG A 403 -6.46 -18.72 -12.63
C ARG A 403 -7.75 -17.95 -12.33
N LEU A 404 -8.65 -17.92 -13.31
CA LEU A 404 -9.99 -17.36 -13.17
C LEU A 404 -10.97 -18.40 -12.61
N ARG A 405 -11.83 -17.96 -11.70
CA ARG A 405 -13.03 -18.68 -11.24
C ARG A 405 -14.23 -17.77 -11.43
N ALA A 406 -15.17 -18.15 -12.28
CA ALA A 406 -16.26 -17.27 -12.66
C ALA A 406 -17.63 -17.91 -12.43
N GLN A 407 -18.61 -17.07 -12.12
CA GLN A 407 -20.02 -17.44 -12.07
C GLN A 407 -20.58 -17.61 -13.47
N GLN A 408 -20.35 -16.61 -14.33
CA GLN A 408 -20.81 -16.61 -15.71
C GLN A 408 -19.91 -15.71 -16.55
N MET A 409 -19.23 -16.31 -17.53
CA MET A 409 -18.43 -15.63 -18.55
C MET A 409 -18.37 -16.53 -19.79
N THR A 410 -18.44 -15.93 -20.97
CA THR A 410 -18.16 -16.62 -22.23
C THR A 410 -16.66 -16.87 -22.40
N SER A 411 -16.30 -17.82 -23.27
CA SER A 411 -14.88 -18.07 -23.59
C SER A 411 -14.16 -16.82 -24.09
N ALA A 412 -14.83 -15.98 -24.89
CA ALA A 412 -14.25 -14.73 -25.40
C ALA A 412 -14.05 -13.66 -24.30
N GLU A 413 -14.91 -13.63 -23.28
CA GLU A 413 -14.72 -12.75 -22.12
C GLU A 413 -13.56 -13.22 -21.23
N LEU A 414 -13.46 -14.55 -21.01
CA LEU A 414 -12.34 -15.16 -20.28
C LEU A 414 -11.01 -14.86 -20.98
N ASP A 415 -10.94 -15.05 -22.29
CA ASP A 415 -9.73 -14.78 -23.08
C ASP A 415 -9.33 -13.31 -23.03
N ARG A 416 -10.30 -12.39 -23.16
CA ARG A 416 -10.04 -10.94 -23.07
C ARG A 416 -9.56 -10.52 -21.68
N ALA A 417 -10.16 -11.05 -20.62
CA ALA A 417 -9.73 -10.77 -19.25
C ALA A 417 -8.30 -11.29 -19.00
N CYS A 418 -7.99 -12.52 -19.44
CA CYS A 418 -6.65 -13.08 -19.35
C CYS A 418 -5.61 -12.26 -20.13
N ALA A 419 -5.95 -11.85 -21.37
CA ALA A 419 -5.06 -11.03 -22.18
C ALA A 419 -4.79 -9.67 -21.52
N SER A 420 -5.83 -9.01 -21.00
CA SER A 420 -5.69 -7.73 -20.30
C SER A 420 -4.72 -7.82 -19.11
N MET A 421 -4.88 -8.81 -18.23
CA MET A 421 -4.00 -8.98 -17.08
C MET A 421 -2.56 -9.35 -17.50
N ARG A 422 -2.39 -10.26 -18.46
CA ARG A 422 -1.05 -10.64 -18.94
C ARG A 422 -0.31 -9.45 -19.59
N ASP A 423 -1.01 -8.64 -20.37
CA ASP A 423 -0.39 -7.51 -21.04
C ASP A 423 -0.13 -6.35 -20.05
N GLN A 424 -0.95 -6.21 -19.00
CA GLN A 424 -0.70 -5.30 -17.89
C GLN A 424 0.51 -5.71 -17.05
N ASP A 425 0.72 -7.02 -16.84
CA ASP A 425 1.87 -7.57 -16.12
C ASP A 425 3.19 -7.05 -16.70
N ALA A 426 3.36 -7.16 -18.02
CA ALA A 426 4.53 -6.63 -18.72
C ALA A 426 4.65 -5.10 -18.60
N TYR A 427 3.52 -4.38 -18.66
CA TYR A 427 3.51 -2.93 -18.48
C TYR A 427 3.96 -2.53 -17.06
N PHE A 428 3.41 -3.16 -16.02
CA PHE A 428 3.78 -2.93 -14.63
C PHE A 428 5.28 -3.09 -14.41
N HIS A 429 5.84 -4.24 -14.84
CA HIS A 429 7.26 -4.52 -14.69
C HIS A 429 8.15 -3.49 -15.40
N SER A 430 7.70 -2.95 -16.54
CA SER A 430 8.40 -1.86 -17.23
C SER A 430 8.37 -0.53 -16.46
N VAL A 431 7.30 -0.26 -15.72
CA VAL A 431 7.14 0.96 -14.93
C VAL A 431 8.02 0.92 -13.69
N VAL A 432 8.04 -0.20 -12.95
CA VAL A 432 8.73 -0.29 -11.65
C VAL A 432 10.15 -0.83 -11.73
N ALA A 433 10.47 -1.54 -12.83
CA ALA A 433 11.78 -2.16 -13.06
C ALA A 433 12.22 -3.01 -11.86
N ASP A 434 11.35 -3.91 -11.39
CA ASP A 434 11.65 -4.83 -10.31
C ASP A 434 12.60 -5.95 -10.75
N PRO A 435 13.37 -6.53 -9.81
CA PRO A 435 14.24 -7.67 -10.08
C PRO A 435 13.52 -9.03 -9.96
N GLY A 436 12.18 -9.06 -9.89
CA GLY A 436 11.38 -10.22 -9.53
C GLY A 436 10.70 -10.10 -8.15
N PRO A 437 10.02 -11.16 -7.68
CA PRO A 437 9.23 -11.11 -6.45
C PRO A 437 10.05 -10.69 -5.22
N VAL A 438 9.41 -9.94 -4.32
CA VAL A 438 10.03 -9.53 -3.05
C VAL A 438 10.42 -10.75 -2.20
N ALA A 439 11.41 -10.56 -1.33
CA ALA A 439 11.83 -11.62 -0.43
C ALA A 439 10.66 -12.12 0.42
N ASN A 440 10.62 -13.43 0.68
CA ASN A 440 9.60 -14.12 1.46
C ASN A 440 8.17 -14.13 0.89
N ASP A 441 7.90 -13.57 -0.29
CA ASP A 441 6.66 -13.85 -0.99
C ASP A 441 6.72 -15.25 -1.62
N ARG A 442 5.83 -16.14 -1.19
CA ARG A 442 5.67 -17.53 -1.66
C ARG A 442 4.44 -17.74 -2.52
N ASN A 443 3.71 -16.68 -2.85
CA ASN A 443 2.61 -16.77 -3.78
C ASN A 443 3.15 -17.27 -5.13
N THR A 444 2.34 -18.03 -5.87
CA THR A 444 2.72 -18.52 -7.22
C THR A 444 1.62 -18.36 -8.24
N THR A 445 0.38 -18.27 -7.77
CA THR A 445 -0.81 -18.18 -8.63
C THR A 445 -1.83 -17.28 -7.97
N LEU A 446 -2.26 -16.22 -8.68
CA LEU A 446 -3.42 -15.41 -8.33
C LEU A 446 -4.70 -16.17 -8.73
N GLU A 447 -5.66 -16.26 -7.83
CA GLU A 447 -7.02 -16.71 -8.14
C GLU A 447 -7.94 -15.49 -8.30
N VAL A 448 -8.38 -15.25 -9.52
CA VAL A 448 -9.28 -14.14 -9.86
C VAL A 448 -10.71 -14.66 -9.86
N VAL A 449 -11.54 -14.19 -8.93
CA VAL A 449 -12.93 -14.60 -8.74
C VAL A 449 -13.85 -13.55 -9.34
N VAL A 450 -14.76 -13.94 -10.22
CA VAL A 450 -15.67 -13.04 -10.93
C VAL A 450 -17.12 -13.49 -10.76
N PHE A 451 -17.90 -12.73 -9.99
CA PHE A 451 -19.36 -12.91 -9.88
C PHE A 451 -20.10 -12.27 -11.08
N ASP A 452 -21.30 -12.75 -11.39
CA ASP A 452 -22.10 -12.27 -12.54
C ASP A 452 -22.63 -10.84 -12.34
N SER A 453 -22.74 -10.39 -11.10
CA SER A 453 -23.25 -9.05 -10.80
C SER A 453 -22.77 -8.53 -9.45
N SER A 454 -22.90 -7.23 -9.25
CA SER A 454 -22.71 -6.57 -7.95
C SER A 454 -23.62 -7.17 -6.85
N THR A 455 -24.80 -7.68 -7.22
CA THR A 455 -25.74 -8.31 -6.28
C THR A 455 -25.27 -9.70 -5.85
N ASP A 456 -24.74 -10.49 -6.78
CA ASP A 456 -24.14 -11.79 -6.48
C ASP A 456 -22.87 -11.60 -5.62
N TYR A 457 -22.05 -10.60 -5.94
CA TYR A 457 -20.89 -10.26 -5.11
C TYR A 457 -21.28 -9.96 -3.66
N GLN A 458 -22.30 -9.13 -3.42
CA GLN A 458 -22.82 -8.88 -2.07
C GLN A 458 -23.39 -10.12 -1.38
N THR A 459 -24.01 -11.01 -2.16
CA THR A 459 -24.62 -12.22 -1.63
C THR A 459 -23.58 -13.26 -1.20
N TYR A 460 -22.53 -13.46 -1.99
CA TYR A 460 -21.62 -14.60 -1.84
C TYR A 460 -20.20 -14.23 -1.40
N GLY A 461 -19.72 -13.03 -1.72
CA GLY A 461 -18.33 -12.62 -1.47
C GLY A 461 -17.94 -12.74 0.00
N GLY A 462 -18.73 -12.15 0.89
CA GLY A 462 -18.55 -12.24 2.34
C GLY A 462 -18.58 -13.69 2.85
N PRO A 463 -19.66 -14.45 2.63
CA PRO A 463 -19.75 -15.86 3.06
C PRO A 463 -18.62 -16.77 2.55
N MET A 464 -18.15 -16.57 1.31
CA MET A 464 -17.12 -17.42 0.70
C MET A 464 -15.70 -17.06 1.11
N PHE A 465 -15.40 -15.76 1.20
CA PHE A 465 -14.03 -15.25 1.33
C PHE A 465 -13.82 -14.39 2.58
N GLY A 466 -14.89 -14.10 3.32
CA GLY A 466 -14.91 -13.21 4.47
C GLY A 466 -14.49 -11.80 4.13
N ILE A 467 -15.03 -11.21 3.07
CA ILE A 467 -14.67 -9.86 2.65
C ILE A 467 -15.80 -8.87 2.95
N ASP A 468 -15.48 -7.58 3.08
CA ASP A 468 -16.50 -6.55 2.93
C ASP A 468 -16.89 -6.51 1.45
N THR A 469 -18.19 -6.44 1.16
CA THR A 469 -18.70 -6.43 -0.22
C THR A 469 -19.19 -5.05 -0.62
N ASN A 470 -18.88 -4.01 0.14
CA ASN A 470 -19.28 -2.62 -0.09
C ASN A 470 -18.13 -1.84 -0.75
N ASN A 471 -17.62 -2.42 -1.84
CA ASN A 471 -16.49 -1.97 -2.64
C ASN A 471 -16.65 -2.47 -4.09
N GLY A 472 -15.85 -1.92 -4.99
CA GLY A 472 -15.83 -2.27 -6.41
C GLY A 472 -15.06 -3.55 -6.77
N GLY A 473 -14.74 -4.39 -5.79
CA GLY A 473 -13.74 -5.45 -5.89
C GLY A 473 -12.69 -5.32 -4.80
N MET A 474 -11.99 -6.42 -4.51
CA MET A 474 -10.99 -6.46 -3.45
C MET A 474 -9.88 -7.49 -3.74
N TYR A 475 -8.64 -7.08 -3.50
CA TYR A 475 -7.48 -7.96 -3.37
C TYR A 475 -7.31 -8.45 -1.93
N LEU A 476 -7.41 -9.77 -1.76
CA LEU A 476 -7.12 -10.47 -0.51
C LEU A 476 -5.77 -11.16 -0.64
N GLU A 477 -4.73 -10.54 -0.10
CA GLU A 477 -3.35 -11.02 -0.18
C GLU A 477 -3.11 -12.26 0.68
N GLY A 478 -3.66 -12.27 1.90
CA GLY A 478 -3.34 -13.28 2.90
C GLY A 478 -1.99 -13.03 3.58
N ASP A 479 -1.31 -14.11 3.95
CA ASP A 479 0.08 -14.05 4.43
C ASP A 479 1.00 -14.54 3.31
N PRO A 480 1.68 -13.64 2.58
CA PRO A 480 2.51 -14.02 1.44
C PRO A 480 3.68 -14.92 1.84
N ALA A 481 4.10 -14.94 3.11
CA ALA A 481 5.15 -15.82 3.60
C ALA A 481 4.65 -17.23 3.99
N ALA A 482 3.34 -17.42 4.16
CA ALA A 482 2.77 -18.70 4.55
C ALA A 482 2.81 -19.72 3.40
N THR A 483 3.21 -20.96 3.70
CA THR A 483 3.11 -22.06 2.74
C THR A 483 1.64 -22.35 2.44
N GLY A 484 1.27 -22.36 1.16
CA GLY A 484 -0.11 -22.61 0.72
C GLY A 484 -1.01 -21.37 0.78
N ASN A 485 -0.44 -20.17 0.96
CA ASN A 485 -1.20 -18.94 0.77
C ASN A 485 -1.77 -18.88 -0.65
N GLN A 486 -3.03 -18.46 -0.77
CA GLN A 486 -3.72 -18.31 -2.05
C GLN A 486 -4.21 -16.86 -2.16
N PRO A 487 -3.45 -15.97 -2.82
CA PRO A 487 -3.90 -14.61 -3.04
C PRO A 487 -5.11 -14.62 -3.97
N ARG A 488 -6.07 -13.74 -3.71
CA ARG A 488 -7.31 -13.64 -4.48
C ARG A 488 -7.62 -12.21 -4.86
N PHE A 489 -7.96 -12.01 -6.12
CA PHE A 489 -8.68 -10.81 -6.55
C PHE A 489 -10.14 -11.19 -6.74
N ILE A 490 -11.05 -10.56 -6.00
CA ILE A 490 -12.47 -10.93 -5.98
C ILE A 490 -13.27 -9.74 -6.50
N ALA A 491 -14.02 -9.93 -7.59
CA ALA A 491 -14.76 -8.89 -8.29
C ALA A 491 -16.03 -9.43 -8.93
N TYR A 492 -16.68 -8.60 -9.73
CA TYR A 492 -17.90 -8.90 -10.45
C TYR A 492 -17.93 -8.21 -11.81
N GLU A 493 -18.80 -8.68 -12.70
CA GLU A 493 -19.15 -7.96 -13.92
C GLU A 493 -19.80 -6.62 -13.57
N ALA A 494 -19.38 -5.55 -14.25
CA ALA A 494 -20.04 -4.26 -14.22
C ALA A 494 -21.39 -4.35 -14.97
N GLU A 495 -22.40 -4.97 -14.36
CA GLU A 495 -23.63 -5.39 -15.06
C GLU A 495 -24.44 -4.23 -15.68
N TRP A 496 -24.17 -3.01 -15.25
CA TRP A 496 -24.76 -1.78 -15.81
C TRP A 496 -24.20 -1.38 -17.17
N LEU A 497 -23.08 -1.96 -17.62
CA LEU A 497 -22.49 -1.73 -18.94
C LEU A 497 -23.01 -2.69 -20.02
N ARG A 498 -23.87 -3.65 -19.66
CA ARG A 498 -24.44 -4.62 -20.59
C ARG A 498 -25.10 -3.93 -21.81
N PRO A 499 -24.89 -4.45 -23.04
CA PRO A 499 -24.30 -5.75 -23.35
C PRO A 499 -22.77 -5.79 -23.39
N THR A 500 -22.07 -4.68 -23.10
CA THR A 500 -20.61 -4.68 -22.98
C THR A 500 -20.21 -5.35 -21.66
N PHE A 501 -19.40 -6.41 -21.76
CA PHE A 501 -18.84 -7.08 -20.60
C PHE A 501 -17.55 -6.41 -20.14
N GLU A 502 -17.50 -6.02 -18.87
CA GLU A 502 -16.29 -5.56 -18.19
C GLU A 502 -16.28 -6.13 -16.76
N ILE A 503 -15.11 -6.60 -16.31
CA ILE A 503 -14.91 -6.90 -14.88
C ILE A 503 -14.61 -5.57 -14.20
N TRP A 504 -15.43 -5.21 -13.22
CA TRP A 504 -15.32 -3.94 -12.52
C TRP A 504 -13.95 -3.83 -11.83
N ASN A 505 -13.25 -2.70 -12.05
CA ASN A 505 -11.92 -2.38 -11.52
C ASN A 505 -10.80 -3.41 -11.78
N LEU A 506 -10.92 -4.27 -12.80
CA LEU A 506 -9.94 -5.33 -13.11
C LEU A 506 -8.48 -4.86 -13.08
N ASN A 507 -8.15 -3.81 -13.83
CA ASN A 507 -6.76 -3.37 -13.97
C ASN A 507 -6.25 -2.65 -12.71
N HIS A 508 -7.12 -1.97 -11.96
CA HIS A 508 -6.75 -1.36 -10.68
C HIS A 508 -6.37 -2.45 -9.68
N GLU A 509 -7.28 -3.40 -9.44
CA GLU A 509 -7.12 -4.44 -8.42
C GLU A 509 -6.02 -5.46 -8.78
N TYR A 510 -5.84 -5.75 -10.07
CA TYR A 510 -4.69 -6.56 -10.51
C TYR A 510 -3.35 -5.87 -10.19
N THR A 511 -3.30 -4.53 -10.17
CA THR A 511 -2.09 -3.81 -9.76
C THR A 511 -1.77 -4.04 -8.29
N HIS A 512 -2.76 -4.12 -7.39
CA HIS A 512 -2.51 -4.41 -5.97
C HIS A 512 -1.82 -5.77 -5.77
N TYR A 513 -2.18 -6.79 -6.56
CA TYR A 513 -1.47 -8.06 -6.56
C TYR A 513 -0.01 -7.91 -7.02
N LEU A 514 0.23 -7.17 -8.11
CA LEU A 514 1.58 -6.96 -8.63
C LEU A 514 2.43 -6.14 -7.65
N ASP A 515 1.89 -5.06 -7.09
CA ASP A 515 2.58 -4.19 -6.11
C ASP A 515 2.93 -4.97 -4.83
N GLY A 516 1.98 -5.74 -4.29
CA GLY A 516 2.20 -6.64 -3.15
C GLY A 516 3.31 -7.67 -3.42
N ARG A 517 3.33 -8.26 -4.62
CA ARG A 517 4.27 -9.31 -4.98
C ARG A 517 5.68 -8.81 -5.33
N PHE A 518 5.80 -7.65 -5.97
CA PHE A 518 7.03 -7.21 -6.64
C PHE A 518 7.64 -5.93 -6.05
N ASP A 519 6.87 -5.14 -5.30
CA ASP A 519 7.32 -3.86 -4.75
C ASP A 519 7.22 -3.75 -3.22
N MET A 520 6.23 -4.40 -2.60
CA MET A 520 5.92 -4.23 -1.18
C MET A 520 6.32 -5.47 -0.36
N TYR A 521 7.32 -5.35 0.52
CA TYR A 521 7.74 -6.49 1.35
C TYR A 521 6.76 -6.83 2.48
N GLY A 522 6.34 -8.09 2.56
CA GLY A 522 5.50 -8.59 3.65
C GLY A 522 4.01 -8.46 3.33
N ASP A 523 3.16 -8.60 4.35
CA ASP A 523 1.72 -8.46 4.17
C ASP A 523 1.27 -7.00 4.15
N PHE A 524 0.02 -6.77 3.77
CA PHE A 524 -0.60 -5.45 3.79
C PHE A 524 -0.44 -4.68 5.12
N THR A 525 -0.39 -5.34 6.28
CA THR A 525 -0.17 -4.65 7.57
C THR A 525 1.25 -4.07 7.66
N ALA A 526 2.25 -4.79 7.15
CA ALA A 526 3.60 -4.26 7.01
C ALA A 526 3.63 -3.05 6.07
N ASN A 527 2.91 -3.15 4.94
CA ASN A 527 2.89 -2.14 3.89
C ASN A 527 2.35 -0.79 4.37
N ILE A 528 1.37 -0.81 5.29
CA ILE A 528 0.76 0.40 5.86
C ILE A 528 1.31 0.82 7.24
N SER A 529 2.42 0.20 7.68
CA SER A 529 3.09 0.56 8.95
C SER A 529 3.64 1.99 8.99
N THR A 530 3.81 2.59 7.80
CA THR A 530 4.00 4.03 7.59
C THR A 530 2.99 4.51 6.53
N PRO A 531 2.72 5.82 6.42
CA PRO A 531 1.81 6.32 5.38
C PRO A 531 2.33 6.01 3.97
N THR A 532 1.70 5.01 3.32
CA THR A 532 2.04 4.52 1.97
C THR A 532 0.84 4.54 1.03
N ILE A 533 -0.35 4.96 1.49
CA ILE A 533 -1.59 4.89 0.70
C ILE A 533 -1.54 5.78 -0.55
N TRP A 534 -0.79 6.89 -0.50
CA TRP A 534 -0.53 7.70 -1.69
C TRP A 534 0.11 6.89 -2.83
N TRP A 535 0.97 5.92 -2.47
CA TRP A 535 1.59 4.98 -3.40
C TRP A 535 0.61 3.86 -3.71
N ILE A 536 0.15 3.07 -2.73
CA ILE A 536 -0.66 1.87 -2.99
C ILE A 536 -1.86 2.16 -3.90
N GLU A 537 -2.70 3.13 -3.51
CA GLU A 537 -3.90 3.46 -4.29
C GLU A 537 -3.57 4.35 -5.50
N GLY A 538 -2.68 5.33 -5.32
CA GLY A 538 -2.27 6.21 -6.41
C GLY A 538 -1.56 5.49 -7.56
N PHE A 539 -0.83 4.42 -7.25
CA PHE A 539 -0.10 3.60 -8.19
C PHE A 539 -1.01 2.60 -8.90
N ALA A 540 -1.96 1.99 -8.19
CA ALA A 540 -3.03 1.20 -8.82
C ALA A 540 -3.84 2.04 -9.81
N GLU A 541 -4.21 3.26 -9.45
CA GLU A 541 -4.82 4.22 -10.38
C GLU A 541 -3.91 4.54 -11.56
N TYR A 542 -2.63 4.83 -11.27
CA TYR A 542 -1.66 5.18 -12.30
C TYR A 542 -1.52 4.06 -13.33
N VAL A 543 -1.29 2.83 -12.88
CA VAL A 543 -1.13 1.67 -13.76
C VAL A 543 -2.42 1.40 -14.53
N SER A 544 -3.57 1.38 -13.86
CA SER A 544 -4.87 1.12 -14.48
C SER A 544 -5.17 2.09 -15.64
N TYR A 545 -5.04 3.38 -15.39
CA TYR A 545 -5.29 4.41 -16.40
C TYR A 545 -4.26 4.40 -17.52
N SER A 546 -2.99 4.19 -17.17
CA SER A 546 -1.90 4.21 -18.13
C SER A 546 -1.88 3.04 -19.07
N TYR A 547 -2.05 1.84 -18.54
CA TYR A 547 -2.15 0.63 -19.32
C TYR A 547 -3.31 0.70 -20.31
N ARG A 548 -4.48 1.16 -19.85
CA ARG A 548 -5.69 1.32 -20.70
C ARG A 548 -5.62 2.52 -21.64
N LYS A 549 -4.60 3.37 -21.52
CA LYS A 549 -4.42 4.62 -22.29
C LYS A 549 -5.61 5.58 -22.12
N GLN A 550 -6.18 5.60 -20.92
CA GLN A 550 -7.29 6.49 -20.59
C GLN A 550 -6.79 7.72 -19.84
N THR A 551 -7.47 8.84 -20.03
CA THR A 551 -7.20 10.06 -19.25
C THR A 551 -7.99 10.01 -17.96
N TYR A 552 -7.31 10.14 -16.82
CA TYR A 552 -7.98 10.29 -15.53
C TYR A 552 -8.52 11.72 -15.36
N GLN A 553 -9.66 12.03 -15.99
CA GLN A 553 -10.18 13.38 -16.11
C GLN A 553 -10.46 14.05 -14.75
N ALA A 554 -11.00 13.29 -13.78
CA ALA A 554 -11.27 13.81 -12.45
C ALA A 554 -9.98 14.23 -11.72
N ALA A 555 -8.90 13.45 -11.82
CA ALA A 555 -7.61 13.84 -11.28
C ALA A 555 -7.03 15.08 -11.98
N VAL A 556 -7.17 15.19 -13.31
CA VAL A 556 -6.77 16.40 -14.05
C VAL A 556 -7.53 17.64 -13.57
N THR A 557 -8.83 17.51 -13.27
CA THR A 557 -9.63 18.59 -12.68
C THR A 557 -9.14 18.96 -11.27
N GLU A 558 -8.78 17.99 -10.43
CA GLU A 558 -8.18 18.27 -9.11
C GLU A 558 -6.83 18.98 -9.23
N ALA A 559 -6.00 18.61 -10.21
CA ALA A 559 -4.70 19.25 -10.43
C ALA A 559 -4.83 20.77 -10.64
N GLY A 560 -5.87 21.22 -11.35
CA GLY A 560 -6.17 22.64 -11.56
C GLY A 560 -6.46 23.42 -10.28
N LYS A 561 -6.92 22.75 -9.22
CA LYS A 561 -7.21 23.38 -7.92
C LYS A 561 -5.96 23.65 -7.08
N LYS A 562 -4.88 22.90 -7.31
CA LYS A 562 -3.60 23.01 -6.57
C LYS A 562 -3.78 22.93 -5.04
N THR A 563 -4.72 22.10 -4.59
CA THR A 563 -5.14 22.01 -3.17
C THR A 563 -4.00 21.63 -2.23
N TYR A 564 -3.10 20.73 -2.64
CA TYR A 564 -2.08 20.15 -1.77
C TYR A 564 -0.65 20.34 -2.29
N ALA A 565 0.28 20.60 -1.36
CA ALA A 565 1.70 20.43 -1.61
C ALA A 565 2.02 18.93 -1.72
N LEU A 566 3.04 18.56 -2.50
CA LEU A 566 3.44 17.16 -2.69
C LEU A 566 3.85 16.52 -1.37
N ARG A 567 4.64 17.24 -0.55
CA ARG A 567 5.06 16.76 0.78
C ARG A 567 3.89 16.32 1.67
N THR A 568 2.75 17.00 1.55
CA THR A 568 1.55 16.65 2.33
C THR A 568 1.00 15.31 1.84
N LEU A 569 1.03 15.03 0.54
CA LEU A 569 0.49 13.80 -0.05
C LEU A 569 1.19 12.53 0.43
N PHE A 570 2.46 12.63 0.82
CA PHE A 570 3.19 11.51 1.43
C PHE A 570 2.64 11.07 2.80
N ASP A 571 1.74 11.85 3.41
CA ASP A 571 1.07 11.52 4.68
C ASP A 571 -0.32 10.91 4.48
N THR A 572 -0.69 10.57 3.24
CA THR A 572 -2.02 10.03 2.95
C THR A 572 -2.20 8.62 3.56
N THR A 573 -3.33 8.44 4.22
CA THR A 573 -3.84 7.21 4.86
C THR A 573 -5.31 7.02 4.46
N TYR A 574 -5.90 5.84 4.73
CA TYR A 574 -7.32 5.57 4.47
C TYR A 574 -8.31 6.36 5.34
N ASP A 575 -7.80 7.13 6.31
CA ASP A 575 -8.61 8.05 7.10
C ASP A 575 -8.99 9.29 6.27
N HIS A 576 -8.18 9.63 5.26
CA HIS A 576 -8.48 10.74 4.37
C HIS A 576 -9.62 10.41 3.37
N ASP A 577 -10.21 11.44 2.79
CA ASP A 577 -11.27 11.29 1.79
C ASP A 577 -10.79 10.60 0.49
N THR A 578 -11.75 10.11 -0.30
CA THR A 578 -11.48 9.39 -1.55
C THR A 578 -10.78 10.27 -2.60
N THR A 579 -11.04 11.57 -2.63
CA THR A 579 -10.36 12.49 -3.55
C THR A 579 -8.88 12.58 -3.21
N ARG A 580 -8.56 12.66 -1.92
CA ARG A 580 -7.19 12.67 -1.39
C ARG A 580 -6.46 11.34 -1.63
N VAL A 581 -7.14 10.23 -1.40
CA VAL A 581 -6.56 8.88 -1.56
C VAL A 581 -6.27 8.55 -3.03
N TYR A 582 -7.26 8.60 -3.91
CA TYR A 582 -7.13 8.08 -5.28
C TYR A 582 -6.60 9.13 -6.25
N ARG A 583 -7.26 10.29 -6.36
CA ARG A 583 -6.94 11.28 -7.40
C ARG A 583 -5.63 12.01 -7.12
N TRP A 584 -5.47 12.48 -5.89
CA TRP A 584 -4.23 13.15 -5.53
C TRP A 584 -3.07 12.16 -5.33
N GLY A 585 -3.36 10.92 -4.92
CA GLY A 585 -2.40 9.82 -4.96
C GLY A 585 -1.89 9.57 -6.38
N TYR A 586 -2.79 9.41 -7.35
CA TYR A 586 -2.46 9.25 -8.77
C TYR A 586 -1.58 10.39 -9.29
N LEU A 587 -1.93 11.65 -9.00
CA LEU A 587 -1.13 12.80 -9.45
C LEU A 587 0.28 12.76 -8.84
N ALA A 588 0.40 12.47 -7.54
CA ALA A 588 1.68 12.39 -6.85
C ALA A 588 2.56 11.27 -7.43
N VAL A 589 1.99 10.07 -7.61
CA VAL A 589 2.69 8.93 -8.21
C VAL A 589 3.13 9.24 -9.63
N ARG A 590 2.22 9.76 -10.45
CA ARG A 590 2.51 10.13 -11.84
C ARG A 590 3.66 11.14 -11.92
N TYR A 591 3.59 12.22 -11.14
CA TYR A 591 4.65 13.22 -11.10
C TYR A 591 5.98 12.63 -10.64
N MET A 592 6.01 11.85 -9.57
CA MET A 592 7.24 11.26 -9.05
C MET A 592 7.87 10.28 -10.05
N LEU A 593 7.07 9.45 -10.73
CA LEU A 593 7.55 8.55 -11.77
C LEU A 593 8.05 9.30 -13.02
N GLN A 594 7.39 10.40 -13.41
CA GLN A 594 7.75 11.18 -14.59
C GLN A 594 8.96 12.09 -14.37
N SER A 595 8.99 12.80 -13.25
CA SER A 595 9.96 13.88 -12.98
C SER A 595 11.12 13.43 -12.09
N HIS A 596 10.93 12.43 -11.24
CA HIS A 596 11.89 12.05 -10.18
C HIS A 596 12.14 10.54 -10.11
N ARG A 597 12.33 9.90 -11.27
CA ARG A 597 12.45 8.43 -11.40
C ARG A 597 13.56 7.82 -10.53
N ALA A 598 14.68 8.52 -10.34
CA ALA A 598 15.80 8.04 -9.50
C ALA A 598 15.43 7.95 -8.01
N ASP A 599 14.68 8.93 -7.50
CA ASP A 599 14.16 8.89 -6.12
C ASP A 599 13.12 7.78 -5.98
N MET A 600 12.28 7.55 -7.00
CA MET A 600 11.36 6.43 -7.02
C MET A 600 12.08 5.08 -7.03
N THR A 601 13.16 4.91 -7.80
CA THR A 601 13.99 3.70 -7.75
C THR A 601 14.54 3.45 -6.34
N THR A 602 14.97 4.50 -5.65
CA THR A 602 15.46 4.40 -4.27
C THR A 602 14.33 4.04 -3.30
N LEU A 603 13.17 4.68 -3.44
CA LEU A 603 11.99 4.42 -2.63
C LEU A 603 11.51 2.97 -2.76
N LEU A 604 11.34 2.48 -3.99
CA LEU A 604 10.94 1.10 -4.26
C LEU A 604 12.00 0.11 -3.76
N GLY A 605 13.29 0.46 -3.83
CA GLY A 605 14.34 -0.34 -3.20
C GLY A 605 14.17 -0.49 -1.68
N HIS A 606 13.71 0.56 -0.99
CA HIS A 606 13.39 0.48 0.44
C HIS A 606 12.13 -0.35 0.70
N TYR A 607 11.07 -0.16 -0.08
CA TYR A 607 9.82 -0.92 0.02
C TYR A 607 10.02 -2.42 -0.19
N ARG A 608 10.74 -2.81 -1.25
CA ARG A 608 11.07 -4.22 -1.57
C ARG A 608 11.90 -4.91 -0.49
N ALA A 609 12.65 -4.13 0.29
CA ALA A 609 13.46 -4.60 1.40
C ALA A 609 12.74 -4.54 2.76
N GLY A 610 11.50 -4.03 2.82
CA GLY A 610 10.77 -3.83 4.09
C GLY A 610 11.36 -2.72 4.97
N ASN A 611 12.18 -1.83 4.40
CA ASN A 611 12.85 -0.74 5.10
C ASN A 611 11.95 0.49 5.21
N TRP A 612 10.76 0.33 5.82
CA TRP A 612 9.71 1.35 5.90
C TRP A 612 10.18 2.68 6.52
N ALA A 613 11.02 2.63 7.56
CA ALA A 613 11.56 3.83 8.20
C ALA A 613 12.51 4.62 7.29
N ALA A 614 13.32 3.93 6.47
CA ALA A 614 14.22 4.56 5.51
C ALA A 614 13.43 5.18 4.34
N ALA A 615 12.44 4.46 3.81
CA ALA A 615 11.50 4.98 2.82
C ALA A 615 10.79 6.24 3.35
N ARG A 616 10.32 6.21 4.59
CA ARG A 616 9.65 7.34 5.23
C ARG A 616 10.59 8.55 5.34
N THR A 617 11.84 8.34 5.75
CA THR A 617 12.85 9.39 5.86
C THR A 617 13.21 9.98 4.49
N LEU A 618 13.30 9.15 3.44
CA LEU A 618 13.48 9.62 2.07
C LEU A 618 12.35 10.58 1.67
N LEU A 619 11.10 10.21 1.91
CA LEU A 619 9.94 11.05 1.57
C LEU A 619 9.86 12.33 2.40
N THR A 620 9.93 12.23 3.73
CA THR A 620 9.64 13.36 4.62
C THR A 620 10.82 14.29 4.86
N SER A 621 12.05 13.79 4.75
CA SER A 621 13.25 14.54 5.13
C SER A 621 14.18 14.79 3.95
N THR A 622 14.53 13.75 3.19
CA THR A 622 15.43 13.90 2.04
C THR A 622 14.74 14.68 0.93
N ILE A 623 13.59 14.20 0.45
CA ILE A 623 12.74 14.89 -0.53
C ILE A 623 12.08 16.09 0.15
N GLY A 624 11.34 15.86 1.25
CA GLY A 624 10.71 16.91 2.04
C GLY A 624 9.94 17.90 1.14
N SER A 625 10.26 19.19 1.28
CA SER A 625 9.64 20.26 0.47
C SER A 625 10.38 20.60 -0.83
N ARG A 626 11.46 19.88 -1.18
CA ARG A 626 12.33 20.25 -2.32
C ARG A 626 11.57 20.35 -3.63
N TYR A 627 10.53 19.52 -3.78
CA TYR A 627 9.78 19.36 -5.03
C TYR A 627 8.44 20.10 -5.06
N ASP A 628 8.11 20.90 -4.04
CA ASP A 628 6.77 21.50 -4.01
C ASP A 628 6.60 22.62 -5.05
N THR A 629 7.66 23.39 -5.32
CA THR A 629 7.59 24.49 -6.29
C THR A 629 7.39 23.98 -7.71
N ASP A 630 8.19 22.99 -8.13
CA ASP A 630 8.08 22.37 -9.45
C ASP A 630 6.86 21.45 -9.56
N TRP A 631 6.42 20.80 -8.47
CA TRP A 631 5.10 20.14 -8.40
C TRP A 631 3.96 21.09 -8.79
N TYR A 632 3.90 22.31 -8.23
CA TYR A 632 2.84 23.27 -8.59
C TYR A 632 2.93 23.79 -10.03
N ALA A 633 4.13 23.78 -10.62
CA ALA A 633 4.32 24.05 -12.03
C ALA A 633 3.82 22.89 -12.89
N TRP A 634 4.18 21.65 -12.54
CA TRP A 634 3.71 20.43 -13.20
C TRP A 634 2.18 20.26 -13.12
N LEU A 635 1.56 20.58 -11.98
CA LEU A 635 0.09 20.57 -11.87
C LEU A 635 -0.58 21.55 -12.85
N ALA A 636 0.05 22.70 -13.10
CA ALA A 636 -0.48 23.69 -14.04
C ALA A 636 -0.47 23.18 -15.48
N THR A 637 0.62 22.52 -15.89
CA THR A 637 0.75 21.94 -17.23
C THR A 637 -0.16 20.71 -17.37
N CYS A 638 -0.24 19.88 -16.33
CA CYS A 638 -1.16 18.75 -16.24
C CYS A 638 -2.62 19.18 -16.46
N ALA A 639 -3.07 20.21 -15.74
CA ALA A 639 -4.42 20.78 -15.88
C ALA A 639 -4.67 21.45 -17.25
N ALA A 640 -3.61 21.91 -17.93
CA ALA A 640 -3.68 22.49 -19.27
C ALA A 640 -3.80 21.44 -20.39
N GLY A 641 -3.72 20.14 -20.06
CA GLY A 641 -3.91 19.05 -21.01
C GLY A 641 -2.68 18.16 -21.20
N ASP A 642 -1.53 18.47 -20.61
CA ASP A 642 -0.33 17.61 -20.72
C ASP A 642 -0.52 16.27 -20.00
N CYS A 643 -1.52 16.19 -19.12
CA CYS A 643 -1.97 14.95 -18.52
C CYS A 643 -3.03 14.19 -19.34
N ALA A 644 -3.59 14.78 -20.40
CA ALA A 644 -4.62 14.21 -21.26
C ALA A 644 -3.99 13.44 -22.43
N GLY A 645 -4.04 12.11 -22.40
CA GLY A 645 -3.39 11.21 -23.36
C GLY A 645 -2.63 10.07 -22.66
N GLY A 646 -2.32 9.01 -23.43
CA GLY A 646 -1.68 7.79 -22.93
C GLY A 646 -0.47 8.08 -22.03
N THR A 647 -0.57 7.66 -20.77
CA THR A 647 0.25 8.11 -19.65
C THR A 647 1.50 7.27 -19.42
N ASN A 648 2.04 6.68 -20.50
CA ASN A 648 3.39 6.13 -20.44
C ASN A 648 4.32 7.27 -20.03
N PRO A 649 5.20 7.08 -19.02
CA PRO A 649 6.42 7.87 -19.00
C PRO A 649 7.02 7.74 -20.41
N PRO A 650 7.58 8.80 -21.02
CA PRO A 650 8.38 8.61 -22.21
C PRO A 650 9.31 7.43 -21.93
N ALA A 651 9.23 6.37 -22.75
CA ALA A 651 10.09 5.21 -22.55
C ALA A 651 11.51 5.75 -22.42
N ASN A 652 12.19 5.43 -21.32
CA ASN A 652 13.52 5.97 -21.07
C ASN A 652 14.39 5.66 -22.30
N GLN A 653 14.88 6.70 -22.97
CA GLN A 653 15.70 6.49 -24.15
C GLN A 653 17.11 6.24 -23.66
N ALA A 654 17.60 5.01 -23.86
CA ALA A 654 18.95 4.66 -23.44
C ALA A 654 19.96 5.69 -23.99
N PRO A 655 20.93 6.11 -23.17
CA PRO A 655 21.86 7.15 -23.56
C PRO A 655 22.73 6.65 -24.72
N VAL A 656 23.12 7.58 -25.60
CA VAL A 656 24.04 7.27 -26.69
C VAL A 656 25.46 7.49 -26.20
N ALA A 657 26.19 6.40 -25.95
CA ALA A 657 27.59 6.45 -25.56
C ALA A 657 28.46 6.90 -26.74
N ALA A 658 29.27 7.94 -26.54
CA ALA A 658 30.20 8.44 -27.54
C ALA A 658 31.46 8.99 -26.88
N PHE A 659 32.62 8.83 -27.52
CA PHE A 659 33.85 9.47 -27.06
C PHE A 659 34.82 9.74 -28.20
N THR A 660 35.75 10.66 -27.96
CA THR A 660 36.95 10.88 -28.78
C THR A 660 38.21 10.58 -27.98
N ALA A 661 39.31 10.27 -28.67
CA ALA A 661 40.60 10.02 -28.06
C ALA A 661 41.68 10.78 -28.84
N ALA A 662 42.62 11.39 -28.12
CA ALA A 662 43.82 12.02 -28.66
C ALA A 662 45.05 11.36 -28.07
N THR A 663 46.02 10.99 -28.90
CA THR A 663 47.21 10.24 -28.48
C THR A 663 48.49 11.04 -28.70
N SER A 664 49.38 11.02 -27.70
CA SER A 664 50.72 11.58 -27.76
C SER A 664 51.71 10.59 -27.15
N GLY A 665 52.56 9.98 -28.00
CA GLY A 665 53.42 8.87 -27.60
C GLY A 665 52.59 7.70 -27.05
N LEU A 666 52.88 7.29 -25.81
CA LEU A 666 52.16 6.24 -25.09
C LEU A 666 50.91 6.72 -24.35
N THR A 667 50.61 8.02 -24.35
CA THR A 667 49.49 8.58 -23.58
C THR A 667 48.31 8.87 -24.48
N ALA A 668 47.12 8.43 -24.07
CA ALA A 668 45.82 8.75 -24.66
C ALA A 668 44.97 9.57 -23.68
N THR A 669 44.42 10.68 -24.16
CA THR A 669 43.42 11.48 -23.43
C THR A 669 42.06 11.25 -24.06
N PHE A 670 41.05 10.95 -23.25
CA PHE A 670 39.70 10.66 -23.68
C PHE A 670 38.75 11.79 -23.32
N THR A 671 37.86 12.13 -24.26
CA THR A 671 36.78 13.09 -24.04
C THR A 671 35.44 12.40 -24.25
N ASP A 672 34.62 12.35 -23.21
CA ASP A 672 33.25 11.88 -23.27
C ASP A 672 32.38 12.84 -24.11
N GLN A 673 31.62 12.28 -25.05
CA GLN A 673 30.67 12.97 -25.91
C GLN A 673 29.27 12.35 -25.82
N SER A 674 29.02 11.54 -24.79
CA SER A 674 27.77 10.82 -24.62
C SER A 674 26.62 11.80 -24.39
N THR A 675 25.48 11.49 -24.99
CA THR A 675 24.27 12.30 -24.88
C THR A 675 23.12 11.45 -24.38
N ASP A 676 22.22 12.08 -23.65
CA ASP A 676 20.94 11.52 -23.29
C ASP A 676 19.86 12.45 -23.87
N GLY A 677 18.96 11.88 -24.67
CA GLY A 677 17.95 12.63 -25.42
C GLY A 677 16.77 13.08 -24.56
N ASP A 678 16.52 12.40 -23.45
CA ASP A 678 15.41 12.67 -22.54
C ASP A 678 15.85 12.86 -21.07
N GLY A 679 17.16 13.08 -20.85
CA GLY A 679 17.75 13.22 -19.52
C GLY A 679 19.22 13.67 -19.50
N SER A 680 19.99 13.09 -18.58
CA SER A 680 21.40 13.41 -18.33
C SER A 680 22.19 12.15 -17.94
N ILE A 681 23.51 12.16 -18.22
CA ILE A 681 24.40 11.04 -17.87
C ILE A 681 24.75 11.05 -16.38
N ALA A 682 24.27 10.05 -15.63
CA ALA A 682 24.51 9.89 -14.20
C ALA A 682 25.86 9.24 -13.87
N SER A 683 26.32 8.26 -14.64
CA SER A 683 27.59 7.57 -14.36
C SER A 683 28.33 7.07 -15.62
N ARG A 684 29.62 6.75 -15.46
CA ARG A 684 30.54 6.34 -16.54
C ARG A 684 31.46 5.21 -16.06
N ALA A 685 31.73 4.26 -16.93
CA ALA A 685 32.70 3.19 -16.73
C ALA A 685 33.54 2.99 -17.99
N TRP A 686 34.86 3.13 -17.85
CA TRP A 686 35.85 2.95 -18.90
C TRP A 686 36.64 1.65 -18.71
N THR A 687 36.91 0.95 -19.80
CA THR A 687 37.94 -0.11 -19.86
C THR A 687 38.91 0.20 -20.98
N PHE A 688 40.22 0.22 -20.71
CA PHE A 688 41.22 0.69 -21.69
C PHE A 688 41.86 -0.43 -22.53
N GLY A 689 41.37 -1.67 -22.44
CA GLY A 689 41.88 -2.80 -23.23
C GLY A 689 43.20 -3.40 -22.72
N ASP A 690 43.82 -2.85 -21.68
CA ASP A 690 45.03 -3.37 -21.02
C ASP A 690 44.77 -3.90 -19.59
N GLY A 691 43.49 -4.11 -19.25
CA GLY A 691 43.03 -4.54 -17.93
C GLY A 691 42.78 -3.41 -16.93
N THR A 692 43.10 -2.16 -17.26
CA THR A 692 42.82 -1.00 -16.38
C THR A 692 41.48 -0.33 -16.70
N THR A 693 40.91 0.38 -15.70
CA THR A 693 39.58 1.00 -15.76
C THR A 693 39.57 2.44 -15.22
N SER A 694 38.49 3.18 -15.47
CA SER A 694 38.25 4.51 -14.87
C SER A 694 36.76 4.83 -14.80
N THR A 695 36.36 5.73 -13.89
CA THR A 695 35.01 6.30 -13.81
C THR A 695 34.98 7.81 -14.04
N ALA A 696 36.13 8.42 -14.37
CA ALA A 696 36.22 9.85 -14.64
C ALA A 696 35.47 10.25 -15.93
N ALA A 697 34.99 11.48 -16.00
CA ALA A 697 34.34 12.00 -17.20
C ALA A 697 35.27 12.02 -18.42
N ASN A 698 36.48 12.53 -18.24
CA ASN A 698 37.49 12.66 -19.30
C ASN A 698 38.84 12.11 -18.79
N PRO A 699 39.06 10.78 -18.80
CA PRO A 699 40.28 10.20 -18.26
C PRO A 699 41.50 10.39 -19.18
N THR A 700 42.69 10.35 -18.59
CA THR A 700 43.97 10.24 -19.30
C THR A 700 44.63 8.91 -18.94
N LYS A 701 45.15 8.20 -19.94
CA LYS A 701 45.75 6.86 -19.80
C LYS A 701 47.10 6.80 -20.50
N THR A 702 48.14 6.37 -19.80
CA THR A 702 49.44 6.01 -20.41
C THR A 702 49.58 4.49 -20.51
N TYR A 703 49.84 4.01 -21.72
CA TYR A 703 50.07 2.59 -22.01
C TYR A 703 51.54 2.22 -21.85
N ARG A 704 51.82 0.94 -21.58
CA ARG A 704 53.20 0.46 -21.38
C ARG A 704 53.96 0.24 -22.69
N ALA A 705 53.23 -0.04 -23.77
CA ALA A 705 53.79 -0.32 -25.08
C ALA A 705 52.95 0.30 -26.18
N ALA A 706 53.61 0.64 -27.30
CA ALA A 706 52.92 1.01 -28.52
C ALA A 706 52.02 -0.14 -28.98
N GLY A 707 50.83 0.19 -29.45
CA GLY A 707 49.82 -0.82 -29.78
C GLY A 707 48.45 -0.20 -29.98
N THR A 708 47.52 -1.05 -30.42
CA THR A 708 46.12 -0.70 -30.60
C THR A 708 45.29 -1.37 -29.50
N TYR A 709 44.58 -0.59 -28.71
CA TYR A 709 43.82 -1.06 -27.56
C TYR A 709 42.31 -0.84 -27.77
N PRO A 710 41.46 -1.85 -27.51
CA PRO A 710 40.01 -1.69 -27.56
C PRO A 710 39.54 -0.97 -26.29
N VAL A 711 39.17 0.31 -26.44
CA VAL A 711 38.66 1.13 -25.34
C VAL A 711 37.14 1.14 -25.37
N THR A 712 36.50 0.82 -24.24
CA THR A 712 35.05 0.81 -24.09
C THR A 712 34.62 1.86 -23.07
N LEU A 713 33.59 2.63 -23.42
CA LEU A 713 32.85 3.51 -22.50
C LEU A 713 31.44 2.96 -22.35
N THR A 714 31.02 2.72 -21.12
CA THR A 714 29.63 2.48 -20.73
C THR A 714 29.14 3.69 -19.93
N VAL A 715 28.00 4.25 -20.29
CA VAL A 715 27.34 5.34 -19.56
C VAL A 715 25.97 4.89 -19.07
N THR A 716 25.57 5.37 -17.90
CA THR A 716 24.23 5.18 -17.34
C THR A 716 23.55 6.53 -17.21
N ASP A 717 22.32 6.65 -17.67
CA ASP A 717 21.52 7.88 -17.55
C ASP A 717 20.90 8.06 -16.14
N ASN A 718 20.23 9.19 -15.93
CA ASN A 718 19.54 9.53 -14.68
C ASN A 718 18.22 8.76 -14.45
N LYS A 719 17.81 7.90 -15.38
CA LYS A 719 16.65 7.02 -15.32
C LYS A 719 17.02 5.53 -15.30
N GLY A 720 18.32 5.22 -15.26
CA GLY A 720 18.92 3.89 -15.10
C GLY A 720 19.25 3.12 -16.37
N ALA A 721 18.94 3.61 -17.58
CA ALA A 721 19.34 2.87 -18.80
C ALA A 721 20.80 3.11 -19.15
N THR A 722 21.38 2.16 -19.90
CA THR A 722 22.80 2.15 -20.22
C THR A 722 23.06 2.17 -21.71
N GLY A 723 24.08 2.90 -22.11
CA GLY A 723 24.65 2.91 -23.46
C GLY A 723 26.10 2.50 -23.43
N THR A 724 26.56 1.79 -24.47
CA THR A 724 27.96 1.34 -24.58
C THR A 724 28.52 1.60 -25.96
N THR A 725 29.77 2.04 -26.02
CA THR A 725 30.52 2.20 -27.27
C THR A 725 31.97 1.74 -27.10
N SER A 726 32.54 1.18 -28.15
CA SER A 726 33.94 0.72 -28.17
C SER A 726 34.68 1.27 -29.39
N ARG A 727 35.91 1.76 -29.18
CA ARG A 727 36.80 2.21 -30.26
C ARG A 727 38.22 1.71 -30.03
N ASN A 728 38.88 1.32 -31.11
CA ASN A 728 40.31 1.03 -31.10
C ASN A 728 41.11 2.33 -31.04
N VAL A 729 41.98 2.45 -30.03
CA VAL A 729 42.90 3.59 -29.87
C VAL A 729 44.32 3.11 -30.04
N THR A 730 45.03 3.67 -31.02
CA THR A 730 46.41 3.32 -31.32
C THR A 730 47.35 4.36 -30.72
N VAL A 731 48.26 3.92 -29.87
CA VAL A 731 49.36 4.74 -29.35
C VAL A 731 50.66 4.37 -30.03
N THR A 732 51.33 5.37 -30.61
CA THR A 732 52.58 5.22 -31.37
C THR A 732 53.67 6.02 -30.68
N GLY A 733 54.56 5.33 -29.97
CA GLY A 733 55.69 5.92 -29.26
C GLY A 733 56.25 4.93 -28.24
N GLY A 734 57.57 4.84 -28.14
CA GLY A 734 58.30 3.85 -27.34
C GLY A 734 59.60 3.49 -28.05
N ALA A 735 60.71 3.36 -27.32
CA ALA A 735 61.98 2.95 -27.92
C ALA A 735 61.83 1.60 -28.64
N THR A 736 62.34 1.48 -29.87
CA THR A 736 62.46 0.19 -30.56
C THR A 736 63.19 -0.79 -29.65
N PRO A 737 62.66 -2.01 -29.40
CA PRO A 737 63.37 -3.01 -28.61
C PRO A 737 64.76 -3.24 -29.19
N LEU A 738 65.80 -3.20 -28.35
CA LEU A 738 67.15 -3.55 -28.79
C LEU A 738 67.16 -5.03 -29.22
N PRO A 739 67.99 -5.43 -30.19
CA PRO A 739 68.11 -6.83 -30.56
C PRO A 739 68.59 -7.69 -29.38
N GLU A 740 68.23 -8.98 -29.35
CA GLU A 740 68.80 -9.92 -28.37
C GLU A 740 70.33 -10.00 -28.51
N CYS A 741 71.06 -10.04 -27.39
CA CYS A 741 72.52 -10.14 -27.43
C CYS A 741 72.94 -11.48 -28.08
N THR A 742 74.05 -11.50 -28.82
CA THR A 742 74.45 -12.68 -29.61
C THR A 742 75.42 -13.62 -28.88
N GLY A 743 75.84 -13.28 -27.65
CA GLY A 743 76.76 -14.11 -26.86
C GLY A 743 76.14 -15.47 -26.49
N SER A 744 76.94 -16.53 -26.58
CA SER A 744 76.51 -17.91 -26.30
C SER A 744 76.23 -18.18 -24.82
N ASP A 745 76.89 -17.47 -23.90
CA ASP A 745 76.47 -17.44 -22.49
C ASP A 745 75.27 -16.49 -22.36
N ILE A 746 74.13 -17.05 -21.94
CA ILE A 746 72.86 -16.35 -21.75
C ILE A 746 72.94 -15.21 -20.73
N ARG A 747 74.00 -15.16 -19.91
CA ARG A 747 74.24 -14.07 -18.96
C ARG A 747 75.04 -12.92 -19.55
N THR A 748 75.55 -13.07 -20.77
CA THR A 748 76.35 -12.02 -21.42
C THR A 748 75.45 -10.96 -22.02
N LEU A 749 75.68 -9.72 -21.59
CA LEU A 749 75.20 -8.49 -22.21
C LEU A 749 76.26 -7.94 -23.18
N GLY A 750 75.84 -7.16 -24.16
CA GLY A 750 76.69 -6.59 -25.20
C GLY A 750 76.28 -5.18 -25.60
N ARG A 751 76.93 -4.61 -26.61
CA ARG A 751 76.62 -3.25 -27.09
C ARG A 751 75.22 -3.20 -27.71
N ASN A 752 74.38 -2.31 -27.19
CA ASN A 752 73.06 -1.96 -27.74
C ASN A 752 72.19 -3.20 -27.99
N CYS A 753 72.12 -4.08 -27.01
CA CYS A 753 71.33 -5.31 -27.07
C CYS A 753 70.59 -5.57 -25.74
N GLN A 754 69.71 -6.56 -25.76
CA GLN A 754 68.93 -6.96 -24.59
C GLN A 754 69.03 -8.45 -24.28
N ARG A 755 68.61 -8.80 -23.06
CA ARG A 755 68.35 -10.15 -22.58
C ARG A 755 66.97 -10.21 -21.96
N GLY A 756 66.01 -10.79 -22.66
CA GLY A 756 64.63 -10.97 -22.20
C GLY A 756 64.39 -12.26 -21.40
N ASN A 757 63.16 -12.38 -20.89
CA ASN A 757 62.65 -13.59 -20.20
C ASN A 757 63.46 -14.04 -18.98
N LEU A 758 64.07 -13.09 -18.26
CA LEU A 758 64.78 -13.37 -17.03
C LEU A 758 63.80 -13.65 -15.88
N GLN A 759 64.22 -14.51 -14.96
CA GLN A 759 63.44 -14.88 -13.80
C GLN A 759 64.33 -15.21 -12.59
N ALA A 760 63.87 -14.89 -11.40
CA ALA A 760 64.47 -15.33 -10.15
C ALA A 760 63.41 -15.42 -9.03
N THR A 761 63.63 -16.31 -8.08
CA THR A 761 62.77 -16.45 -6.89
C THR A 761 63.15 -15.41 -5.84
N ALA A 762 62.17 -15.03 -5.01
CA ALA A 762 62.36 -13.98 -4.00
C ALA A 762 63.58 -14.24 -3.10
N GLY A 763 64.38 -13.20 -2.89
CA GLY A 763 65.64 -13.23 -2.14
C GLY A 763 66.89 -13.61 -2.95
N ASN A 764 66.76 -14.16 -4.16
CA ASN A 764 67.90 -14.58 -4.99
C ASN A 764 68.39 -13.50 -5.96
N LEU A 765 69.58 -13.72 -6.52
CA LEU A 765 70.20 -12.85 -7.53
C LEU A 765 70.23 -13.57 -8.90
N TYR A 766 69.90 -12.85 -9.96
CA TYR A 766 70.19 -13.24 -11.34
C TYR A 766 71.39 -12.44 -11.86
N HIS A 767 72.42 -13.13 -12.33
CA HIS A 767 73.72 -12.51 -12.67
C HIS A 767 73.90 -12.34 -14.18
N LEU A 768 74.31 -11.14 -14.58
CA LEU A 768 74.63 -10.73 -15.95
C LEU A 768 75.99 -10.02 -15.99
N TYR A 769 76.72 -10.12 -17.09
CA TYR A 769 78.00 -9.43 -17.23
C TYR A 769 78.24 -8.95 -18.65
N LEU A 770 79.09 -7.94 -18.80
CA LEU A 770 79.45 -7.37 -20.10
C LEU A 770 80.90 -6.95 -20.12
N TYR A 771 81.51 -6.99 -21.31
CA TYR A 771 82.81 -6.38 -21.53
C TYR A 771 82.63 -4.97 -22.09
N VAL A 772 83.20 -3.99 -21.40
CA VAL A 772 83.20 -2.59 -21.81
C VAL A 772 84.55 -2.26 -22.48
N PRO A 773 84.56 -1.86 -23.77
CA PRO A 773 85.75 -1.44 -24.47
C PRO A 773 86.39 -0.17 -23.87
N ALA A 774 87.69 0.01 -24.09
CA ALA A 774 88.36 1.25 -23.76
C ALA A 774 87.77 2.44 -24.53
N GLY A 775 87.60 3.57 -23.85
CA GLY A 775 87.05 4.80 -24.44
C GLY A 775 85.53 4.93 -24.41
N THR A 776 84.79 3.95 -23.84
CA THR A 776 83.35 4.11 -23.58
C THR A 776 83.11 5.28 -22.62
N THR A 777 82.31 6.25 -23.04
CA THR A 777 82.01 7.47 -22.26
C THR A 777 80.79 7.33 -21.36
N SER A 778 79.88 6.39 -21.67
CA SER A 778 78.72 6.07 -20.85
C SER A 778 78.29 4.62 -21.07
N LEU A 779 77.96 3.94 -19.97
CA LEU A 779 77.25 2.67 -19.98
C LEU A 779 75.91 2.85 -19.27
N LYS A 780 74.82 2.56 -19.97
CA LYS A 780 73.48 2.53 -19.39
C LYS A 780 72.95 1.10 -19.39
N ILE A 781 72.43 0.67 -18.25
CA ILE A 781 71.79 -0.63 -18.05
C ILE A 781 70.38 -0.38 -17.55
N THR A 782 69.39 -0.93 -18.24
CA THR A 782 67.98 -0.75 -17.88
C THR A 782 67.32 -2.11 -17.71
N SER A 783 66.60 -2.33 -16.61
CA SER A 783 65.67 -3.46 -16.49
C SER A 783 64.24 -2.96 -16.74
N SER A 784 63.41 -3.79 -17.37
CA SER A 784 62.02 -3.47 -17.67
C SER A 784 61.21 -4.73 -17.99
N GLY A 785 59.88 -4.60 -18.02
CA GLY A 785 58.98 -5.70 -18.37
C GLY A 785 58.80 -6.73 -17.25
N GLY A 786 58.10 -7.82 -17.57
CA GLY A 786 57.84 -8.90 -16.61
C GLY A 786 56.88 -8.56 -15.46
N THR A 787 56.76 -9.52 -14.54
CA THR A 787 56.06 -9.42 -13.24
C THR A 787 57.06 -9.46 -12.09
N GLY A 788 56.67 -9.05 -10.88
CA GLY A 788 57.53 -9.05 -9.70
C GLY A 788 58.21 -7.71 -9.43
N ASP A 789 59.30 -7.76 -8.65
CA ASP A 789 60.06 -6.60 -8.17
C ASP A 789 61.57 -6.94 -8.20
N ALA A 790 62.30 -6.36 -9.15
CA ALA A 790 63.65 -6.75 -9.53
C ALA A 790 64.62 -5.56 -9.41
N ASP A 791 65.33 -5.50 -8.29
CA ASP A 791 66.31 -4.45 -7.97
C ASP A 791 67.61 -4.65 -8.74
N LEU A 792 68.18 -3.59 -9.33
CA LEU A 792 69.36 -3.65 -10.18
C LEU A 792 70.62 -3.23 -9.42
N TYR A 793 71.68 -4.03 -9.50
CA TYR A 793 72.99 -3.79 -8.87
C TYR A 793 74.12 -3.90 -9.89
N TYR A 794 75.17 -3.09 -9.72
CA TYR A 794 76.30 -2.99 -10.64
C TYR A 794 77.64 -2.89 -9.91
N SER A 795 78.68 -3.54 -10.42
CA SER A 795 80.06 -3.42 -9.97
C SER A 795 81.07 -3.70 -11.10
N SER A 796 82.20 -3.00 -11.07
CA SER A 796 83.29 -3.17 -12.06
C SER A 796 84.40 -4.13 -11.61
N THR A 797 84.33 -4.67 -10.39
CA THR A 797 85.41 -5.48 -9.79
C THR A 797 85.00 -6.93 -9.48
N GLY A 798 83.71 -7.25 -9.58
CA GLY A 798 83.17 -8.59 -9.34
C GLY A 798 81.64 -8.57 -9.28
N TRP A 799 81.01 -9.73 -9.05
CA TRP A 799 79.55 -9.84 -8.99
C TRP A 799 78.93 -8.91 -7.95
N ALA A 800 78.03 -8.04 -8.41
CA ALA A 800 77.31 -7.14 -7.52
C ALA A 800 76.27 -7.92 -6.69
N THR A 801 76.16 -7.60 -5.41
CA THR A 801 75.20 -8.19 -4.46
C THR A 801 74.49 -7.07 -3.71
N THR A 802 73.49 -7.40 -2.90
CA THR A 802 72.77 -6.43 -2.07
C THR A 802 73.66 -5.74 -1.02
N THR A 803 74.79 -6.36 -0.66
CA THR A 803 75.76 -5.85 0.32
C THR A 803 77.10 -5.43 -0.27
N SER A 804 77.36 -5.67 -1.56
CA SER A 804 78.61 -5.29 -2.23
C SER A 804 78.34 -4.90 -3.69
N TYR A 805 78.35 -3.59 -3.96
CA TYR A 805 78.07 -3.01 -5.27
C TYR A 805 78.73 -1.62 -5.39
N THR A 806 78.94 -1.15 -6.62
CA THR A 806 79.38 0.22 -6.90
C THR A 806 78.19 1.14 -7.17
N ARG A 807 77.14 0.65 -7.83
CA ARG A 807 75.88 1.37 -8.06
C ARG A 807 74.69 0.42 -7.92
N ARG A 808 73.51 0.97 -7.58
CA ARG A 808 72.25 0.25 -7.56
C ARG A 808 71.08 1.16 -7.93
N SER A 809 69.97 0.57 -8.35
CA SER A 809 68.65 1.18 -8.57
C SER A 809 67.61 0.20 -7.99
N VAL A 810 66.71 0.70 -7.15
CA VAL A 810 65.82 -0.14 -6.29
C VAL A 810 64.41 0.46 -6.19
N ASP A 811 63.88 0.95 -7.31
CA ASP A 811 62.53 1.48 -7.38
C ASP A 811 61.49 0.35 -7.23
N THR A 812 60.20 0.70 -7.08
CA THR A 812 59.17 -0.34 -6.96
C THR A 812 58.84 -0.93 -8.34
N GLY A 813 59.03 -2.24 -8.50
CA GLY A 813 58.73 -2.99 -9.72
C GLY A 813 60.00 -3.41 -10.46
N ASN A 814 59.92 -3.56 -11.78
CA ASN A 814 61.05 -4.05 -12.59
C ASN A 814 61.71 -2.95 -13.44
N GLY A 815 61.45 -1.67 -13.11
CA GLY A 815 61.76 -0.52 -13.97
C GLY A 815 63.06 0.19 -13.58
N GLU A 816 64.16 -0.53 -13.46
CA GLU A 816 65.40 0.03 -12.92
C GLU A 816 66.34 0.59 -13.99
N THR A 817 67.08 1.66 -13.69
CA THR A 817 68.11 2.19 -14.61
C THR A 817 69.38 2.58 -13.85
N ILE A 818 70.52 2.05 -14.31
CA ILE A 818 71.86 2.48 -13.86
C ILE A 818 72.63 3.08 -15.03
N THR A 819 73.17 4.28 -14.83
CA THR A 819 74.10 4.90 -15.77
C THR A 819 75.47 5.08 -15.12
N VAL A 820 76.52 4.69 -15.83
CA VAL A 820 77.92 4.79 -15.43
C VAL A 820 78.66 5.65 -16.44
N SER A 821 79.09 6.84 -16.02
CA SER A 821 79.91 7.72 -16.85
C SER A 821 81.36 7.27 -16.84
N ASN A 822 82.01 7.26 -18.00
CA ASN A 822 83.40 6.86 -18.22
C ASN A 822 83.78 5.53 -17.52
N PRO A 823 83.04 4.41 -17.76
CA PRO A 823 83.36 3.13 -17.17
C PRO A 823 84.78 2.67 -17.55
N ALA A 824 85.49 2.04 -16.60
CA ALA A 824 86.79 1.45 -16.87
C ALA A 824 86.69 0.38 -17.97
N ALA A 825 87.72 0.24 -18.80
CA ALA A 825 87.79 -0.86 -19.77
C ALA A 825 87.88 -2.20 -19.03
N GLY A 826 87.13 -3.21 -19.47
CA GLY A 826 87.16 -4.56 -18.88
C GLY A 826 85.77 -5.15 -18.62
N TYR A 827 85.74 -6.21 -17.82
CA TYR A 827 84.48 -6.86 -17.44
C TYR A 827 83.76 -6.10 -16.33
N HIS A 828 82.45 -5.94 -16.51
CA HIS A 828 81.53 -5.36 -15.54
C HIS A 828 80.42 -6.36 -15.25
N TYR A 829 79.91 -6.30 -14.02
CA TYR A 829 78.99 -7.29 -13.48
C TYR A 829 77.72 -6.59 -13.00
N VAL A 830 76.60 -7.17 -13.39
CA VAL A 830 75.24 -6.69 -13.16
C VAL A 830 74.46 -7.81 -12.47
N SER A 831 73.65 -7.47 -11.48
CA SER A 831 72.78 -8.44 -10.83
C SER A 831 71.39 -7.87 -10.67
N LEU A 832 70.36 -8.70 -10.90
CA LEU A 832 69.00 -8.42 -10.49
C LEU A 832 68.70 -9.15 -9.19
N HIS A 833 68.39 -8.42 -8.12
CA HIS A 833 67.91 -9.00 -6.89
C HIS A 833 66.39 -9.09 -6.90
N ALA A 834 65.86 -10.30 -6.76
CA ALA A 834 64.44 -10.53 -6.68
C ALA A 834 63.91 -10.13 -5.30
N ARG A 835 63.59 -8.85 -5.11
CA ARG A 835 62.91 -8.39 -3.89
C ARG A 835 61.54 -9.06 -3.74
N GLN A 836 60.86 -9.26 -4.86
CA GLN A 836 59.82 -10.27 -5.05
C GLN A 836 60.23 -11.22 -6.19
N ALA A 837 59.68 -12.43 -6.20
CA ALA A 837 59.91 -13.34 -7.33
C ALA A 837 59.47 -12.66 -8.63
N PHE A 838 60.34 -12.63 -9.64
CA PHE A 838 60.07 -12.01 -10.93
C PHE A 838 60.16 -13.01 -12.07
N THR A 839 59.35 -12.77 -13.11
CA THR A 839 59.37 -13.56 -14.36
C THR A 839 59.19 -12.64 -15.55
N GLY A 840 59.84 -12.93 -16.67
CA GLY A 840 59.67 -12.16 -17.91
C GLY A 840 60.40 -10.81 -17.93
N VAL A 841 61.36 -10.57 -17.04
CA VAL A 841 62.12 -9.30 -16.99
C VAL A 841 63.14 -9.26 -18.13
N THR A 842 63.29 -8.08 -18.73
CA THR A 842 64.28 -7.81 -19.79
C THR A 842 65.32 -6.83 -19.28
N VAL A 843 66.60 -7.10 -19.52
CA VAL A 843 67.70 -6.17 -19.26
C VAL A 843 68.36 -5.74 -20.55
N THR A 844 68.51 -4.43 -20.72
CA THR A 844 69.22 -3.81 -21.85
C THR A 844 70.56 -3.24 -21.41
N SER A 845 71.52 -3.22 -22.33
CA SER A 845 72.78 -2.50 -22.18
C SER A 845 73.07 -1.62 -23.40
N GLU A 846 73.35 -0.34 -23.15
CA GLU A 846 73.60 0.69 -24.17
C GLU A 846 74.94 1.39 -23.88
N TYR A 847 75.92 1.30 -24.80
CA TYR A 847 77.26 1.90 -24.66
C TYR A 847 78.13 1.84 -25.94
#